data_AF-H0WZY7-F1
#
_entry.id   AF-H0WZY7-F1
#
_cell.length_a   1.000
_cell.length_b   1.000
_cell.length_c   1.000
_cell.angle_alpha   90.00
_cell.angle_beta   90.00
_cell.angle_gamma   90.00
#
_symmetry.space_group_name_H-M   'P 1'
#
loop_
_entity.id
_entity.type
_entity.pdbx_description
1 polymer ?
#
loop_
_entity_poly.entity_id
_entity_poly.type
_entity_poly.pdbx_seq_one_letter_code
_entity_poly.pdbx_strand_id
1 'polypeptide(L)'
;MNHPDYRPNLRTLGTPRGVSSVVGSQGIGASPGDKKAKNKSMRGKKKSVFETYMSKEEVSEGLKKGTLIQGVLRINPKKFHEAFIPSPDGDRDIFIDGVVARNRALNGDLVVVKLLPEEQWKIIKPEINDKETEAVYDSDLPEELCGHHIPQQSLKSYNDSPDVIIEAQFDDSDSEDGHGNTQNVLVDGVKKLSVCVHEKGKEDAGVLVKKDEDTFMSQDTRALPEKSLQRSAKVVYISEKKHSRAATGFLKLLADKNSELFRKYALFSPSDHRVPRVYVPLKDCPQDFVTRPKDYANTLFICRIVDWKEDSNFALGQLAKSLGQAGEIEPETEGILTEYGVDFSDFSSEVLECLPQGLPWTIPPEEFSKRKDLRQYCVFTIDPSTARDLDDALSCKPLADGNFEVGVHIADVSYFIPEGSDLDRVAAERATSVYLVQKVVPMLPRLLCEELCSLNPMTDKLTFSVIWTLTPKGKILDEWFGRTIIRSCTKLSYEHAQSMIESPTERIPEKELPPISPEHSSKEVHQAILNLHEIAKQLRQQRFVDGALRLDQLKLAFTLDHETGLPQGCHIYEYRDSNKLVEEFMLLANMAVAHKIYRAFPERALLRRHPPPQTKMLDDLIEFCNQMGLPMDFSSAGALNKSLTKTFGNDKYSLARKEVLTNMCSRPMQMAVYFCSGLLQDRAQFQHYALNVPLYTHFTSPIRRFADVLVHRLLAAALGYRERPDVEPDALQKQADHCNDRRMASKRVQELSTGLFFAILVKECGPLESEAMVMGVLNQAFDVLVLRYGVQKRIYCNALALRSHHFQKVGKKPELTLVWEPEDSEQEPAQQVITIFSLVEVVLRAETTALKYSAILKRPGTHGLLGPEEEEDHNEESADE
;
A
#
# COMPACT_ATOMS: atom_id res chain seq x y z
N MET A 1 -54.66 -28.98 -1.29
CA MET A 1 -55.12 -30.38 -1.13
C MET A 1 -53.98 -31.15 -0.48
N ASN A 2 -54.28 -31.81 0.64
CA ASN A 2 -53.58 -32.88 1.39
C ASN A 2 -52.03 -32.99 1.44
N HIS A 3 -51.52 -32.86 2.68
CA HIS A 3 -50.28 -33.38 3.32
C HIS A 3 -50.06 -34.91 3.17
N PRO A 4 -49.01 -35.60 3.73
CA PRO A 4 -47.97 -35.19 4.74
C PRO A 4 -46.51 -35.60 4.35
N ASP A 5 -45.48 -35.68 5.22
CA ASP A 5 -44.83 -34.77 6.22
C ASP A 5 -43.56 -35.48 6.78
N TYR A 6 -42.62 -34.80 7.50
CA TYR A 6 -42.00 -35.23 8.78
C TYR A 6 -40.89 -34.28 9.31
N ARG A 7 -40.85 -34.04 10.64
CA ARG A 7 -39.75 -33.45 11.45
C ARG A 7 -39.26 -34.47 12.49
N PRO A 8 -38.08 -34.29 13.14
CA PRO A 8 -38.12 -33.86 14.55
C PRO A 8 -36.96 -32.95 15.01
N ASN A 9 -37.06 -32.40 16.24
CA ASN A 9 -36.14 -31.43 16.87
C ASN A 9 -35.50 -31.97 18.17
N LEU A 10 -34.24 -31.54 18.46
CA LEU A 10 -33.58 -31.21 19.77
C LEU A 10 -33.82 -32.11 21.03
N ARG A 11 -32.88 -32.45 21.93
CA ARG A 11 -31.79 -31.66 22.56
C ARG A 11 -30.91 -32.49 23.56
N THR A 12 -29.60 -32.21 23.61
CA THR A 12 -28.63 -32.14 24.76
C THR A 12 -28.77 -32.98 26.06
N LEU A 13 -27.67 -33.60 26.54
CA LEU A 13 -26.78 -33.08 27.64
C LEU A 13 -25.69 -34.07 28.15
N GLY A 14 -24.53 -33.54 28.59
CA GLY A 14 -23.82 -33.97 29.82
C GLY A 14 -22.82 -35.16 29.80
N THR A 15 -21.53 -34.87 30.10
CA THR A 15 -20.45 -35.82 30.47
C THR A 15 -20.39 -36.02 32.02
N PRO A 16 -19.69 -37.03 32.61
CA PRO A 16 -18.22 -36.94 32.87
C PRO A 16 -17.38 -38.25 33.07
N ARG A 17 -16.05 -38.12 32.85
CA ARG A 17 -14.84 -38.72 33.52
C ARG A 17 -14.82 -40.17 34.12
N GLY A 18 -13.73 -40.92 33.81
CA GLY A 18 -12.81 -41.40 34.87
C GLY A 18 -12.15 -42.81 34.85
N VAL A 19 -10.82 -42.85 34.64
CA VAL A 19 -9.78 -43.67 35.34
C VAL A 19 -9.64 -45.22 35.20
N SER A 20 -8.57 -45.63 34.48
CA SER A 20 -7.47 -46.61 34.77
C SER A 20 -7.63 -47.95 35.56
N SER A 21 -7.14 -49.06 34.95
CA SER A 21 -6.17 -50.08 35.48
C SER A 21 -6.15 -51.32 34.54
N VAL A 22 -5.06 -51.76 33.91
CA VAL A 22 -3.78 -52.40 34.34
C VAL A 22 -3.91 -53.83 34.89
N VAL A 23 -3.14 -54.75 34.27
CA VAL A 23 -2.63 -56.13 34.62
C VAL A 23 -2.58 -56.91 33.29
N GLY A 24 -1.50 -57.52 32.77
CA GLY A 24 -0.48 -58.41 33.39
C GLY A 24 -0.91 -59.89 33.18
N SER A 25 -0.10 -60.88 32.77
CA SER A 25 1.32 -60.98 32.36
C SER A 25 1.64 -62.45 31.97
N GLN A 26 2.61 -62.71 31.06
CA GLN A 26 3.29 -64.02 30.79
C GLN A 26 2.40 -65.18 30.23
N GLY A 27 2.90 -66.17 29.47
CA GLY A 27 4.21 -66.37 28.82
C GLY A 27 4.41 -67.79 28.23
N ILE A 28 5.39 -67.94 27.31
CA ILE A 28 6.10 -69.18 26.89
C ILE A 28 5.31 -70.25 26.07
N GLY A 29 5.88 -70.70 24.93
CA GLY A 29 5.52 -72.01 24.33
C GLY A 29 5.86 -72.30 22.85
N ALA A 30 7.09 -72.79 22.59
CA ALA A 30 7.50 -73.65 21.46
C ALA A 30 7.44 -73.18 19.98
N SER A 31 8.43 -73.65 19.21
CA SER A 31 8.48 -73.75 17.73
C SER A 31 8.85 -75.21 17.38
N PRO A 32 8.57 -75.72 16.15
CA PRO A 32 9.62 -75.70 15.12
C PRO A 32 9.16 -75.73 13.63
N GLY A 33 9.94 -75.08 12.75
CA GLY A 33 10.05 -75.37 11.29
C GLY A 33 8.87 -75.00 10.38
N ASP A 34 9.03 -74.82 9.06
CA ASP A 34 10.24 -74.64 8.24
C ASP A 34 9.85 -74.02 6.85
N LYS A 35 10.79 -73.32 6.20
CA LYS A 35 10.81 -72.88 4.77
C LYS A 35 9.81 -71.85 4.18
N LYS A 36 10.44 -70.84 3.54
CA LYS A 36 9.99 -69.98 2.39
C LYS A 36 8.87 -68.94 2.69
N ALA A 37 8.88 -67.72 2.15
CA ALA A 37 9.85 -67.04 1.27
C ALA A 37 9.96 -65.54 1.64
N LYS A 38 11.15 -64.94 1.46
CA LYS A 38 11.31 -63.49 1.51
C LYS A 38 10.68 -62.86 0.27
N ASN A 39 9.75 -61.91 0.46
CA ASN A 39 9.54 -60.82 -0.48
C ASN A 39 9.23 -59.53 0.30
N LYS A 40 10.29 -58.82 0.72
CA LYS A 40 10.17 -57.45 1.22
C LYS A 40 9.81 -56.56 0.04
N SER A 41 8.53 -56.19 -0.08
CA SER A 41 8.13 -55.05 -0.89
C SER A 41 8.70 -53.78 -0.24
N MET A 42 9.89 -53.36 -0.69
CA MET A 42 10.38 -52.00 -0.43
C MET A 42 9.58 -51.04 -1.31
N ARG A 43 8.38 -50.69 -0.83
CA ARG A 43 7.61 -49.57 -1.37
C ARG A 43 8.46 -48.31 -1.12
N GLY A 44 9.10 -47.81 -2.18
CA GLY A 44 10.04 -46.69 -2.07
C GLY A 44 9.37 -45.49 -1.40
N LYS A 45 9.92 -45.03 -0.27
CA LYS A 45 9.55 -43.73 0.28
C LYS A 45 9.93 -42.68 -0.77
N LYS A 46 8.95 -41.91 -1.24
CA LYS A 46 9.23 -40.71 -2.03
C LYS A 46 10.15 -39.81 -1.20
N LYS A 47 11.17 -39.24 -1.85
CA LYS A 47 12.08 -38.28 -1.22
C LYS A 47 11.33 -36.98 -1.00
N SER A 48 11.25 -36.49 0.24
CA SER A 48 10.63 -35.20 0.53
C SER A 48 11.43 -34.07 -0.14
N VAL A 49 10.71 -33.09 -0.69
CA VAL A 49 11.27 -31.87 -1.27
C VAL A 49 11.44 -30.80 -0.19
N PHE A 50 10.46 -30.69 0.70
CA PHE A 50 10.43 -29.73 1.79
C PHE A 50 10.69 -30.39 3.15
N GLU A 51 11.14 -29.59 4.11
CA GLU A 51 11.29 -30.00 5.50
C GLU A 51 9.91 -30.02 6.20
N THR A 52 9.63 -31.05 6.98
CA THR A 52 8.43 -31.13 7.81
C THR A 52 8.44 -29.98 8.84
N TYR A 53 7.30 -29.35 9.09
CA TYR A 53 7.21 -28.28 10.09
C TYR A 53 7.44 -28.83 11.51
N MET A 54 8.01 -28.01 12.40
CA MET A 54 8.16 -28.32 13.82
C MET A 54 6.80 -28.36 14.55
N SER A 55 6.78 -28.98 15.73
CA SER A 55 5.61 -29.02 16.60
C SER A 55 5.31 -27.64 17.20
N LYS A 56 4.07 -27.42 17.65
CA LYS A 56 3.67 -26.15 18.30
C LYS A 56 4.41 -25.93 19.61
N GLU A 57 4.72 -27.00 20.31
CA GLU A 57 5.44 -27.03 21.57
C GLU A 57 6.90 -26.63 21.36
N GLU A 58 7.58 -27.24 20.38
CA GLU A 58 8.95 -26.89 19.97
C GLU A 58 9.06 -25.43 19.53
N VAL A 59 8.09 -24.95 18.76
CA VAL A 59 8.02 -23.55 18.32
C VAL A 59 7.82 -22.59 19.50
N SER A 60 6.89 -22.89 20.41
CA SER A 60 6.65 -22.05 21.59
C SER A 60 7.86 -21.99 22.52
N GLU A 61 8.55 -23.12 22.73
CA GLU A 61 9.76 -23.17 23.53
C GLU A 61 10.93 -22.45 22.86
N GLY A 62 11.11 -22.63 21.54
CA GLY A 62 12.17 -21.99 20.78
C GLY A 62 12.03 -20.46 20.69
N LEU A 63 10.80 -19.95 20.55
CA LEU A 63 10.52 -18.52 20.62
C LEU A 63 10.80 -17.95 22.03
N LYS A 64 10.35 -18.63 23.10
CA LYS A 64 10.65 -18.23 24.49
C LYS A 64 12.14 -18.22 24.82
N LYS A 65 12.92 -19.09 24.18
CA LYS A 65 14.39 -19.16 24.33
C LYS A 65 15.16 -18.21 23.40
N GLY A 66 14.48 -17.49 22.50
CA GLY A 66 15.12 -16.67 21.46
C GLY A 66 15.92 -17.46 20.41
N THR A 67 15.77 -18.78 20.35
CA THR A 67 16.44 -19.64 19.35
C THR A 67 15.70 -19.71 18.02
N LEU A 68 14.46 -19.21 18.00
CA LEU A 68 13.62 -19.01 16.82
C LEU A 68 13.19 -17.56 16.75
N ILE A 69 12.94 -17.07 15.53
CA ILE A 69 12.50 -15.70 15.26
C ILE A 69 11.16 -15.77 14.52
N GLN A 70 10.21 -14.92 14.90
CA GLN A 70 8.91 -14.78 14.24
C GLN A 70 8.85 -13.47 13.46
N GLY A 71 8.31 -13.49 12.25
CA GLY A 71 8.20 -12.30 11.41
C GLY A 71 7.29 -12.50 10.20
N VAL A 72 6.86 -11.39 9.59
CA VAL A 72 6.02 -11.40 8.38
C VAL A 72 6.89 -11.65 7.15
N LEU A 73 6.55 -12.67 6.37
CA LEU A 73 7.31 -13.08 5.20
C LEU A 73 7.07 -12.16 4.00
N ARG A 74 8.15 -11.64 3.40
CA ARG A 74 8.13 -10.83 2.18
C ARG A 74 8.87 -11.57 1.06
N ILE A 75 8.21 -11.84 -0.06
CA ILE A 75 8.82 -12.54 -1.21
C ILE A 75 9.15 -11.50 -2.29
N ASN A 76 10.37 -11.53 -2.83
CA ASN A 76 10.79 -10.63 -3.91
C ASN A 76 9.97 -10.92 -5.20
N PRO A 77 9.15 -9.99 -5.72
CA PRO A 77 8.31 -10.24 -6.89
C PRO A 77 9.12 -10.40 -8.19
N LYS A 78 10.32 -9.82 -8.28
CA LYS A 78 11.20 -9.96 -9.47
C LYS A 78 12.04 -11.24 -9.42
N LYS A 79 12.49 -11.63 -8.22
CA LYS A 79 13.31 -12.83 -7.97
C LYS A 79 12.64 -13.71 -6.91
N PHE A 80 11.56 -14.42 -7.27
CA PHE A 80 10.72 -15.19 -6.32
C PHE A 80 11.45 -16.29 -5.52
N HIS A 81 12.71 -16.59 -5.82
CA HIS A 81 13.57 -17.45 -5.01
C HIS A 81 14.07 -16.73 -3.73
N GLU A 82 14.16 -15.41 -3.73
CA GLU A 82 14.55 -14.59 -2.58
C GLU A 82 13.33 -14.23 -1.73
N ALA A 83 13.44 -14.43 -0.42
CA ALA A 83 12.47 -13.95 0.56
C ALA A 83 13.16 -13.40 1.81
N PHE A 84 12.42 -12.64 2.61
CA PHE A 84 12.91 -11.87 3.74
C PHE A 84 11.90 -11.87 4.89
N ILE A 85 12.38 -11.76 6.13
CA ILE A 85 11.56 -11.32 7.27
C ILE A 85 12.25 -10.13 7.96
N PRO A 86 11.49 -9.20 8.59
CA PRO A 86 12.06 -8.16 9.43
C PRO A 86 12.93 -8.73 10.56
N SER A 87 14.05 -8.08 10.86
CA SER A 87 14.86 -8.41 12.05
C SER A 87 14.20 -7.81 13.30
N PRO A 88 14.03 -8.57 14.40
CA PRO A 88 13.53 -8.02 15.67
C PRO A 88 14.41 -6.89 16.22
N ASP A 89 15.70 -6.93 15.90
CA ASP A 89 16.73 -6.02 16.41
C ASP A 89 16.76 -4.67 15.65
N GLY A 90 15.91 -4.47 14.64
CA GLY A 90 15.89 -3.26 13.78
C GLY A 90 17.02 -3.18 12.74
N ASP A 91 17.91 -4.18 12.71
CA ASP A 91 18.92 -4.38 11.68
C ASP A 91 18.32 -4.83 10.33
N ARG A 92 19.19 -5.04 9.32
CA ARG A 92 18.80 -5.55 7.99
C ARG A 92 17.99 -6.85 8.11
N ASP A 93 16.93 -6.96 7.31
CA ASP A 93 16.07 -8.14 7.19
C ASP A 93 16.87 -9.45 7.07
N ILE A 94 16.33 -10.49 7.69
CA ILE A 94 16.87 -11.85 7.65
C ILE A 94 16.52 -12.46 6.29
N PHE A 95 17.53 -12.92 5.56
CA PHE A 95 17.39 -13.52 4.23
C PHE A 95 16.95 -14.97 4.31
N ILE A 96 16.10 -15.39 3.36
CA ILE A 96 15.65 -16.76 3.19
C ILE A 96 15.97 -17.18 1.75
N ASP A 97 16.97 -18.06 1.62
CA ASP A 97 17.51 -18.47 0.32
C ASP A 97 16.74 -19.63 -0.31
N GLY A 98 15.98 -19.32 -1.36
CA GLY A 98 15.30 -20.31 -2.17
C GLY A 98 13.96 -20.81 -1.60
N VAL A 99 13.17 -21.40 -2.50
CA VAL A 99 11.82 -21.88 -2.21
C VAL A 99 11.82 -23.00 -1.14
N VAL A 100 12.89 -23.80 -1.07
CA VAL A 100 13.03 -24.88 -0.07
C VAL A 100 13.20 -24.32 1.33
N ALA A 101 14.10 -23.33 1.54
CA ALA A 101 14.27 -22.68 2.84
C ALA A 101 13.02 -21.87 3.23
N ARG A 102 12.28 -21.32 2.27
CA ARG A 102 10.96 -20.70 2.50
C ARG A 102 9.89 -21.69 2.96
N ASN A 103 10.11 -23.00 2.79
CA ASN A 103 9.27 -24.09 3.26
C ASN A 103 7.76 -23.82 3.09
N ARG A 104 7.32 -23.68 1.83
CA ARG A 104 5.91 -23.60 1.42
C ARG A 104 5.09 -22.40 1.97
N ALA A 105 5.73 -21.47 2.69
CA ALA A 105 5.10 -20.22 3.08
C ALA A 105 4.89 -19.27 1.88
N LEU A 106 3.87 -18.42 1.99
CA LEU A 106 3.45 -17.45 0.97
C LEU A 106 3.67 -16.01 1.46
N ASN A 107 3.64 -15.05 0.53
CA ASN A 107 3.87 -13.64 0.83
C ASN A 107 2.81 -13.11 1.82
N GLY A 108 3.26 -12.44 2.88
CA GLY A 108 2.41 -11.92 3.96
C GLY A 108 2.16 -12.88 5.11
N ASP A 109 2.50 -14.18 5.00
CA ASP A 109 2.34 -15.11 6.12
C ASP A 109 3.21 -14.73 7.33
N LEU A 110 2.68 -14.95 8.53
CA LEU A 110 3.44 -14.83 9.77
C LEU A 110 4.16 -16.16 10.01
N VAL A 111 5.48 -16.17 9.80
CA VAL A 111 6.32 -17.36 9.84
C VAL A 111 7.23 -17.38 11.05
N VAL A 112 7.67 -18.57 11.43
CA VAL A 112 8.78 -18.77 12.38
C VAL A 112 9.96 -19.34 11.60
N VAL A 113 11.13 -18.75 11.81
CA VAL A 113 12.38 -19.15 11.19
C VAL A 113 13.41 -19.59 12.23
N LYS A 114 14.33 -20.44 11.77
CA LYS A 114 15.56 -20.79 12.48
C LYS A 114 16.74 -20.23 11.70
N LEU A 115 17.62 -19.49 12.37
CA LEU A 115 18.87 -19.00 11.78
C LEU A 115 19.75 -20.19 11.34
N LEU A 116 20.42 -20.03 10.20
CA LEU A 116 21.46 -20.93 9.74
C LEU A 116 22.80 -20.58 10.43
N PRO A 117 23.78 -21.50 10.45
CA PRO A 117 25.16 -21.19 10.83
C PRO A 117 25.73 -20.03 10.02
N GLU A 118 26.67 -19.28 10.58
CA GLU A 118 27.25 -18.07 9.97
C GLU A 118 27.95 -18.36 8.63
N GLU A 119 28.50 -19.57 8.47
CA GLU A 119 29.12 -20.02 7.21
C GLU A 119 28.11 -20.17 6.05
N GLN A 120 26.81 -20.11 6.35
CA GLN A 120 25.70 -20.18 5.38
C GLN A 120 24.97 -18.83 5.26
N TRP A 121 25.49 -17.75 5.84
CA TRP A 121 24.92 -16.42 5.69
C TRP A 121 25.28 -15.83 4.33
N LYS A 122 24.32 -15.14 3.70
CA LYS A 122 24.51 -14.49 2.39
C LYS A 122 25.63 -13.45 2.51
N ILE A 123 26.71 -13.69 1.77
CA ILE A 123 27.78 -12.71 1.60
C ILE A 123 27.23 -11.57 0.76
N ILE A 124 27.04 -10.42 1.39
CA ILE A 124 26.84 -9.16 0.68
C ILE A 124 28.24 -8.75 0.22
N LYS A 125 28.58 -9.04 -1.04
CA LYS A 125 29.77 -8.45 -1.67
C LYS A 125 29.60 -6.92 -1.58
N PRO A 126 30.46 -6.18 -0.88
CA PRO A 126 30.56 -4.75 -1.16
C PRO A 126 30.98 -4.60 -2.63
N GLU A 127 30.49 -3.57 -3.32
CA GLU A 127 30.95 -3.28 -4.68
C GLU A 127 32.42 -2.82 -4.62
N ILE A 128 33.35 -3.77 -4.69
CA ILE A 128 34.79 -3.51 -4.71
C ILE A 128 35.16 -2.98 -6.09
N ASN A 129 36.05 -1.98 -6.11
CA ASN A 129 36.66 -1.42 -7.32
C ASN A 129 37.33 -2.52 -8.16
N ASP A 130 36.71 -2.91 -9.27
CA ASP A 130 37.42 -3.61 -10.33
C ASP A 130 38.19 -2.59 -11.17
N LYS A 131 39.49 -2.49 -10.91
CA LYS A 131 40.48 -1.95 -11.84
C LYS A 131 41.47 -3.04 -12.21
N GLU A 132 41.79 -3.08 -13.50
CA GLU A 132 42.93 -3.79 -14.11
C GLU A 132 42.88 -5.33 -14.06
N THR A 133 42.46 -5.94 -15.17
CA THR A 133 43.44 -6.56 -16.10
C THR A 133 42.78 -6.90 -17.45
N GLU A 134 43.37 -6.40 -18.54
CA GLU A 134 43.07 -6.87 -19.91
C GLU A 134 44.08 -7.94 -20.36
N ALA A 135 43.63 -8.79 -21.28
CA ALA A 135 44.40 -9.67 -22.16
C ALA A 135 45.28 -10.77 -21.54
N VAL A 136 44.96 -12.04 -21.86
CA VAL A 136 45.69 -12.84 -22.86
C VAL A 136 44.70 -13.88 -23.46
N TYR A 137 44.67 -14.01 -24.79
CA TYR A 137 44.10 -15.17 -25.49
C TYR A 137 45.16 -16.29 -25.53
N ASP A 138 44.81 -17.54 -25.19
CA ASP A 138 45.03 -18.65 -26.13
C ASP A 138 44.18 -19.90 -25.82
N SER A 139 44.18 -20.83 -26.77
CA SER A 139 43.40 -22.06 -26.87
C SER A 139 43.67 -23.13 -25.80
N ASP A 140 42.64 -23.91 -25.45
CA ASP A 140 42.54 -25.32 -25.86
C ASP A 140 41.21 -25.97 -25.44
N LEU A 141 40.52 -26.58 -26.40
CA LEU A 141 39.36 -27.47 -26.22
C LEU A 141 39.76 -28.88 -26.65
N PRO A 142 39.36 -29.91 -25.89
CA PRO A 142 39.02 -31.21 -26.48
C PRO A 142 37.53 -31.24 -26.85
N GLU A 143 37.25 -31.52 -28.12
CA GLU A 143 35.90 -31.78 -28.64
C GLU A 143 35.35 -33.17 -28.24
N GLU A 144 34.20 -33.52 -28.83
CA GLU A 144 33.48 -34.80 -28.79
C GLU A 144 32.48 -35.01 -27.62
N LEU A 145 31.17 -35.18 -27.85
CA LEU A 145 30.40 -35.34 -29.09
C LEU A 145 29.14 -34.46 -29.16
N CYS A 146 28.97 -33.79 -30.30
CA CYS A 146 27.72 -33.12 -30.66
C CYS A 146 26.71 -34.06 -31.32
N GLY A 147 25.42 -33.72 -31.12
CA GLY A 147 24.24 -34.33 -31.75
C GLY A 147 23.14 -33.30 -31.97
N HIS A 148 23.51 -32.19 -32.61
CA HIS A 148 22.71 -31.11 -33.23
C HIS A 148 21.25 -31.45 -33.64
N HIS A 149 20.24 -30.56 -33.70
CA HIS A 149 20.03 -29.09 -33.59
C HIS A 149 18.51 -28.87 -33.28
N ILE A 150 17.88 -27.72 -32.97
CA ILE A 150 18.21 -26.36 -32.49
C ILE A 150 16.90 -25.81 -31.84
N PRO A 151 16.94 -25.09 -30.71
CA PRO A 151 16.41 -23.71 -30.72
C PRO A 151 17.20 -22.73 -29.84
N GLN A 152 17.02 -21.43 -30.12
CA GLN A 152 17.71 -20.29 -29.50
C GLN A 152 17.75 -20.33 -27.96
N GLN A 153 18.96 -20.27 -27.39
CA GLN A 153 19.18 -20.01 -25.96
C GLN A 153 19.82 -18.63 -25.79
N SER A 154 19.14 -17.75 -25.04
CA SER A 154 19.72 -16.50 -24.56
C SER A 154 20.75 -16.79 -23.46
N LEU A 155 21.94 -16.20 -23.56
CA LEU A 155 22.97 -16.33 -22.54
C LEU A 155 22.47 -15.77 -21.20
N LYS A 156 22.55 -16.59 -20.15
CA LYS A 156 22.39 -16.13 -18.77
C LYS A 156 23.68 -15.52 -18.27
N SER A 157 23.75 -14.18 -18.23
CA SER A 157 24.68 -13.47 -17.34
C SER A 157 24.05 -13.36 -15.94
N TYR A 158 24.82 -13.63 -14.89
CA TYR A 158 24.39 -13.47 -13.50
C TYR A 158 24.69 -12.04 -13.03
N ASN A 159 23.65 -11.20 -12.93
CA ASN A 159 23.76 -9.86 -12.36
C ASN A 159 23.59 -9.89 -10.83
N ASP A 160 24.72 -9.94 -10.11
CA ASP A 160 24.80 -9.65 -8.67
C ASP A 160 24.87 -8.13 -8.45
N SER A 161 23.70 -7.51 -8.29
CA SER A 161 23.56 -6.21 -7.63
C SER A 161 22.38 -6.31 -6.67
N PRO A 162 22.42 -5.68 -5.47
CA PRO A 162 21.33 -5.73 -4.53
C PRO A 162 20.13 -4.92 -5.06
N ASP A 163 19.28 -5.57 -5.88
CA ASP A 163 17.90 -5.15 -6.20
C ASP A 163 17.04 -5.17 -4.91
N VAL A 164 17.37 -4.32 -3.93
CA VAL A 164 16.49 -4.01 -2.80
C VAL A 164 15.38 -3.12 -3.34
N ILE A 165 14.48 -3.72 -4.11
CA ILE A 165 13.22 -3.11 -4.53
C ILE A 165 12.18 -3.48 -3.48
N ILE A 166 12.37 -2.87 -2.32
CA ILE A 166 11.26 -2.59 -1.42
C ILE A 166 10.51 -1.44 -2.09
N GLU A 167 9.34 -1.77 -2.65
CA GLU A 167 8.33 -0.81 -3.10
C GLU A 167 8.03 0.17 -1.97
N ALA A 168 7.85 1.45 -2.30
CA ALA A 168 7.50 2.48 -1.33
C ALA A 168 6.09 2.24 -0.76
N GLN A 169 5.98 1.40 0.26
CA GLN A 169 4.78 1.26 1.07
C GLN A 169 4.79 2.37 2.10
N PHE A 170 4.46 3.58 1.65
CA PHE A 170 4.12 4.70 2.52
C PHE A 170 2.61 4.81 2.65
N ASP A 171 2.17 5.21 3.85
CA ASP A 171 0.78 5.37 4.21
C ASP A 171 0.32 6.81 4.03
N ASP A 172 -0.02 7.16 2.80
CA ASP A 172 -0.47 8.51 2.43
C ASP A 172 -1.96 8.77 2.76
N SER A 173 -2.52 8.04 3.74
CA SER A 173 -3.96 7.99 4.03
C SER A 173 -4.30 8.25 5.51
N ASP A 174 -3.44 8.97 6.22
CA ASP A 174 -3.80 9.72 7.44
C ASP A 174 -4.38 11.10 7.11
N SER A 175 -4.21 11.57 5.86
CA SER A 175 -4.96 12.66 5.25
C SER A 175 -6.10 12.09 4.42
N GLU A 176 -7.32 12.57 4.64
CA GLU A 176 -8.47 12.18 3.80
C GLU A 176 -8.41 12.87 2.43
N ASP A 177 -9.12 12.29 1.47
CA ASP A 177 -8.87 12.42 0.03
C ASP A 177 -9.02 13.84 -0.54
N GLY A 178 -8.33 14.13 -1.64
CA GLY A 178 -8.82 15.13 -2.60
C GLY A 178 -7.79 16.11 -3.14
N HIS A 179 -7.70 16.26 -4.46
CA HIS A 179 -6.53 16.89 -5.08
C HIS A 179 -6.84 17.56 -6.47
N GLY A 180 -6.19 18.64 -6.96
CA GLY A 180 -6.18 19.99 -6.37
C GLY A 180 -5.06 21.01 -6.75
N ASN A 181 -4.76 21.32 -8.02
CA ASN A 181 -3.60 22.17 -8.41
C ASN A 181 -3.57 23.67 -8.02
N THR A 182 -2.36 24.28 -8.09
CA THR A 182 -2.12 25.75 -8.15
C THR A 182 -0.80 26.14 -8.85
N GLN A 183 -0.82 27.25 -9.59
CA GLN A 183 0.32 28.16 -9.79
C GLN A 183 -0.07 29.55 -9.28
N ASN A 184 0.81 30.25 -8.58
CA ASN A 184 0.74 31.70 -8.54
C ASN A 184 2.08 32.39 -8.21
N VAL A 185 2.12 33.68 -8.56
CA VAL A 185 3.35 34.43 -8.87
C VAL A 185 3.94 35.19 -7.67
N LEU A 186 5.26 35.42 -7.73
CA LEU A 186 6.10 36.12 -6.74
C LEU A 186 5.80 37.62 -6.62
N VAL A 187 5.97 38.17 -5.42
CA VAL A 187 6.50 39.53 -5.20
C VAL A 187 7.53 39.52 -4.06
N ASP A 188 8.59 40.33 -4.21
CA ASP A 188 9.87 40.33 -3.47
C ASP A 188 9.88 41.29 -2.25
N GLY A 189 10.86 41.21 -1.33
CA GLY A 189 10.77 41.96 -0.06
C GLY A 189 11.94 42.04 0.96
N VAL A 190 13.19 41.70 0.64
CA VAL A 190 14.44 42.32 1.19
C VAL A 190 14.56 42.66 2.71
N LYS A 191 15.47 41.99 3.46
CA LYS A 191 16.77 42.60 3.94
C LYS A 191 17.72 41.67 4.73
N LYS A 192 19.02 41.92 4.53
CA LYS A 192 20.19 41.35 5.25
C LYS A 192 20.18 41.64 6.76
N LEU A 193 20.88 40.79 7.53
CA LEU A 193 22.02 41.25 8.36
C LEU A 193 22.98 40.09 8.70
N SER A 194 24.25 40.43 8.84
CA SER A 194 25.40 39.53 8.99
C SER A 194 26.23 39.91 10.22
N VAL A 195 26.70 38.94 11.00
CA VAL A 195 27.84 39.13 11.93
C VAL A 195 28.66 37.84 12.02
N CYS A 196 29.97 37.94 11.82
CA CYS A 196 30.96 36.95 12.26
C CYS A 196 31.59 37.43 13.57
N VAL A 197 31.91 36.52 14.49
CA VAL A 197 32.96 36.71 15.52
C VAL A 197 33.80 35.44 15.58
N HIS A 198 35.09 35.59 15.90
CA HIS A 198 36.15 34.60 15.75
C HIS A 198 36.82 34.30 17.11
N GLU A 199 37.86 33.46 17.08
CA GLU A 199 38.82 33.17 18.18
C GLU A 199 38.35 32.27 19.34
N LYS A 200 39.20 31.46 20.01
CA LYS A 200 40.54 30.85 19.77
C LYS A 200 40.77 29.80 20.87
N GLY A 201 41.64 28.79 20.68
CA GLY A 201 42.10 28.00 21.85
C GLY A 201 42.86 26.68 21.67
N LYS A 202 44.15 26.77 21.27
CA LYS A 202 45.28 25.88 21.65
C LYS A 202 45.21 24.34 21.50
N GLU A 203 45.98 23.86 20.51
CA GLU A 203 47.17 22.98 20.67
C GLU A 203 47.38 22.19 21.98
N ASP A 204 47.66 20.88 21.86
CA ASP A 204 49.03 20.38 22.05
C ASP A 204 49.29 19.11 21.21
N ALA A 205 50.56 18.75 20.97
CA ALA A 205 50.99 17.69 20.04
C ALA A 205 51.81 16.58 20.72
N GLY A 206 51.82 15.38 20.13
CA GLY A 206 52.60 14.25 20.64
C GLY A 206 52.75 13.09 19.65
N VAL A 207 53.75 13.17 18.78
CA VAL A 207 54.10 12.11 17.81
C VAL A 207 55.12 11.14 18.44
N LEU A 208 54.95 9.83 18.22
CA LEU A 208 56.01 8.84 18.42
C LEU A 208 55.98 7.79 17.30
N VAL A 209 57.07 7.74 16.54
CA VAL A 209 57.32 6.77 15.46
C VAL A 209 58.38 5.78 15.91
N LYS A 210 58.19 4.48 15.64
CA LYS A 210 59.26 3.48 15.58
C LYS A 210 59.06 2.55 14.36
N LYS A 211 60.18 2.04 13.87
CA LYS A 211 60.37 1.33 12.60
C LYS A 211 60.43 -0.20 12.75
N ASP A 212 60.01 -0.88 11.68
CA ASP A 212 60.59 -2.05 10.98
C ASP A 212 61.20 -3.22 11.79
N GLU A 213 60.69 -4.45 11.61
CA GLU A 213 61.31 -5.48 10.73
C GLU A 213 60.50 -6.81 10.64
N ASP A 214 60.46 -7.36 9.42
CA ASP A 214 60.33 -8.76 8.94
C ASP A 214 59.31 -9.82 9.43
N THR A 215 58.40 -10.14 8.49
CA THR A 215 58.14 -11.47 7.90
C THR A 215 57.81 -12.69 8.79
N PHE A 216 56.55 -13.17 8.69
CA PHE A 216 56.26 -14.58 8.35
C PHE A 216 54.84 -14.76 7.77
N MET A 217 54.70 -15.67 6.80
CA MET A 217 53.45 -15.96 6.09
C MET A 217 52.50 -16.84 6.91
N SER A 218 51.27 -16.37 7.16
CA SER A 218 50.08 -17.22 7.32
C SER A 218 48.86 -16.52 6.73
N GLN A 219 48.31 -17.06 5.65
CA GLN A 219 47.01 -16.63 5.13
C GLN A 219 45.92 -17.04 6.12
N ASP A 220 45.37 -16.09 6.88
CA ASP A 220 44.19 -16.32 7.69
C ASP A 220 42.94 -15.83 6.93
N THR A 221 42.12 -16.76 6.47
CA THR A 221 40.96 -16.49 5.60
C THR A 221 39.72 -16.02 6.38
N ARG A 222 39.89 -15.44 7.58
CA ARG A 222 38.80 -15.14 8.53
C ARG A 222 38.87 -13.74 9.15
N ALA A 223 38.60 -12.72 8.32
CA ALA A 223 38.10 -11.43 8.77
C ALA A 223 37.39 -10.67 7.65
N LEU A 224 36.31 -11.24 7.08
CA LEU A 224 35.33 -10.41 6.40
C LEU A 224 34.69 -9.48 7.45
N PRO A 225 34.61 -8.15 7.24
CA PRO A 225 33.95 -7.27 8.20
C PRO A 225 32.50 -7.70 8.41
N GLU A 226 31.99 -7.69 9.64
CA GLU A 226 30.60 -8.05 9.97
C GLU A 226 29.57 -7.31 9.08
N LYS A 227 29.93 -6.10 8.61
CA LYS A 227 29.19 -5.29 7.62
C LYS A 227 28.93 -5.96 6.26
N SER A 228 29.50 -7.13 5.98
CA SER A 228 29.41 -7.84 4.68
C SER A 228 28.65 -9.18 4.72
N LEU A 229 28.06 -9.55 5.86
CA LEU A 229 27.23 -10.76 5.99
C LEU A 229 25.76 -10.40 6.31
N GLN A 230 24.82 -11.06 5.64
CA GLN A 230 23.39 -10.97 5.94
C GLN A 230 22.89 -12.26 6.59
N ARG A 231 22.38 -12.14 7.83
CA ARG A 231 21.76 -13.23 8.59
C ARG A 231 20.80 -14.00 7.70
N SER A 232 21.03 -15.31 7.57
CA SER A 232 20.23 -16.18 6.70
C SER A 232 19.51 -17.25 7.52
N ALA A 233 18.29 -17.60 7.13
CA ALA A 233 17.40 -18.46 7.89
C ALA A 233 16.54 -19.38 7.02
N LYS A 234 15.93 -20.37 7.64
CA LYS A 234 14.90 -21.23 7.04
C LYS A 234 13.60 -21.21 7.83
N VAL A 235 12.47 -21.25 7.13
CA VAL A 235 11.12 -21.35 7.68
C VAL A 235 10.89 -22.75 8.24
N VAL A 236 10.50 -22.81 9.51
CA VAL A 236 10.31 -24.04 10.28
C VAL A 236 8.86 -24.22 10.74
N TYR A 237 8.05 -23.15 10.71
CA TYR A 237 6.62 -23.17 11.01
C TYR A 237 5.92 -21.96 10.39
N ILE A 238 4.62 -22.09 10.09
CA ILE A 238 3.76 -20.96 9.72
C ILE A 238 2.80 -20.73 10.89
N SER A 239 3.02 -19.66 11.66
CA SER A 239 2.16 -19.29 12.80
C SER A 239 0.78 -18.87 12.35
N GLU A 240 0.70 -18.06 11.30
CA GLU A 240 -0.55 -17.51 10.80
C GLU A 240 -0.57 -17.44 9.27
N LYS A 241 -1.70 -17.83 8.69
CA LYS A 241 -1.92 -17.94 7.25
C LYS A 241 -2.62 -16.69 6.71
N LYS A 242 -1.92 -15.54 6.69
CA LYS A 242 -2.50 -14.26 6.25
C LYS A 242 -2.74 -14.13 4.74
N HIS A 243 -1.93 -14.77 3.89
CA HIS A 243 -2.19 -14.82 2.44
C HIS A 243 -3.56 -15.46 2.16
N SER A 244 -4.36 -14.90 1.24
CA SER A 244 -5.74 -15.34 0.93
C SER A 244 -5.88 -16.80 0.47
N ARG A 245 -4.78 -17.36 -0.07
CA ARG A 245 -4.69 -18.65 -0.80
C ARG A 245 -5.49 -18.70 -2.10
N ALA A 246 -6.12 -17.59 -2.52
CA ALA A 246 -6.62 -17.42 -3.87
C ALA A 246 -5.54 -16.81 -4.77
N ALA A 247 -5.58 -17.14 -6.05
CA ALA A 247 -4.73 -16.56 -7.08
C ALA A 247 -5.50 -16.49 -8.40
N THR A 248 -5.29 -15.41 -9.15
CA THR A 248 -5.72 -15.20 -10.53
C THR A 248 -4.62 -15.68 -11.47
N GLY A 249 -4.99 -16.26 -12.61
CA GLY A 249 -4.01 -16.77 -13.57
C GLY A 249 -4.59 -17.71 -14.61
N PHE A 250 -3.70 -18.44 -15.28
CA PHE A 250 -3.99 -19.17 -16.51
C PHE A 250 -3.85 -20.68 -16.35
N LEU A 251 -4.75 -21.45 -16.96
CA LEU A 251 -4.64 -22.91 -17.05
C LEU A 251 -3.78 -23.34 -18.24
N LYS A 252 -2.90 -24.31 -18.01
CA LYS A 252 -2.06 -24.96 -19.04
C LYS A 252 -2.06 -26.47 -18.82
N LEU A 253 -1.99 -27.24 -19.91
CA LEU A 253 -1.70 -28.68 -19.79
C LEU A 253 -0.25 -28.87 -19.32
N LEU A 254 -0.01 -29.97 -18.61
CA LEU A 254 1.35 -30.35 -18.20
C LEU A 254 2.21 -30.71 -19.42
N ALA A 255 3.51 -30.41 -19.37
CA ALA A 255 4.40 -30.62 -20.53
C ALA A 255 4.68 -32.11 -20.82
N ASP A 256 4.85 -32.92 -19.77
CA ASP A 256 5.12 -34.36 -19.88
C ASP A 256 3.82 -35.16 -20.07
N LYS A 257 3.48 -35.44 -21.33
CA LYS A 257 2.29 -36.20 -21.73
C LYS A 257 2.26 -37.66 -21.25
N ASN A 258 3.40 -38.21 -20.82
CA ASN A 258 3.54 -39.61 -20.43
C ASN A 258 3.37 -39.83 -18.92
N SER A 259 3.40 -38.76 -18.11
CA SER A 259 3.22 -38.84 -16.67
C SER A 259 1.79 -39.25 -16.26
N GLU A 260 1.67 -40.04 -15.17
CA GLU A 260 0.38 -40.23 -14.49
C GLU A 260 -0.24 -38.90 -14.03
N LEU A 261 0.58 -37.89 -13.73
CA LEU A 261 0.10 -36.57 -13.32
C LEU A 261 -0.59 -35.83 -14.46
N PHE A 262 -0.10 -35.96 -15.70
CA PHE A 262 -0.71 -35.36 -16.89
C PHE A 262 -2.13 -35.88 -17.15
N ARG A 263 -2.39 -37.15 -16.84
CA ARG A 263 -3.73 -37.75 -16.97
C ARG A 263 -4.71 -37.37 -15.85
N LYS A 264 -4.26 -36.63 -14.84
CA LYS A 264 -5.04 -36.32 -13.61
C LYS A 264 -5.15 -34.82 -13.33
N TYR A 265 -4.16 -34.02 -13.75
CA TYR A 265 -4.03 -32.61 -13.40
C TYR A 265 -3.69 -31.70 -14.58
N ALA A 266 -4.26 -30.50 -14.56
CA ALA A 266 -3.74 -29.33 -15.26
C ALA A 266 -2.74 -28.56 -14.37
N LEU A 267 -2.00 -27.64 -14.98
CA LEU A 267 -1.10 -26.70 -14.30
C LEU A 267 -1.68 -25.29 -14.36
N PHE A 268 -2.12 -24.79 -13.21
CA PHE A 268 -2.47 -23.39 -13.04
C PHE A 268 -1.21 -22.56 -12.80
N SER A 269 -1.08 -21.46 -13.52
CA SER A 269 0.03 -20.51 -13.45
C SER A 269 -0.49 -19.15 -12.95
N PRO A 270 -0.28 -18.81 -11.66
CA PRO A 270 -0.64 -17.49 -11.12
C PRO A 270 0.00 -16.33 -11.88
N SER A 271 -0.70 -15.20 -11.94
CA SER A 271 -0.17 -13.92 -12.41
C SER A 271 0.88 -13.36 -11.43
N ASP A 272 0.64 -13.45 -10.12
CA ASP A 272 1.65 -13.14 -9.10
C ASP A 272 2.73 -14.24 -9.01
N HIS A 273 3.95 -13.91 -9.44
CA HIS A 273 5.10 -14.80 -9.42
C HIS A 273 5.59 -15.20 -8.01
N ARG A 274 5.11 -14.52 -6.94
CA ARG A 274 5.37 -14.90 -5.55
C ARG A 274 4.57 -16.15 -5.15
N VAL A 275 3.47 -16.43 -5.84
CA VAL A 275 2.60 -17.61 -5.63
C VAL A 275 3.14 -18.80 -6.44
N PRO A 276 3.24 -20.02 -5.86
CA PRO A 276 3.69 -21.20 -6.60
C PRO A 276 2.68 -21.57 -7.69
N ARG A 277 3.15 -22.24 -8.76
CA ARG A 277 2.24 -22.94 -9.68
C ARG A 277 1.47 -24.03 -8.94
N VAL A 278 0.26 -24.30 -9.39
CA VAL A 278 -0.71 -25.14 -8.67
C VAL A 278 -1.22 -26.26 -9.58
N TYR A 279 -1.23 -27.49 -9.07
CA TYR A 279 -1.93 -28.61 -9.72
C TYR A 279 -3.43 -28.47 -9.49
N VAL A 280 -4.20 -28.50 -10.58
CA VAL A 280 -5.67 -28.44 -10.57
C VAL A 280 -6.22 -29.75 -11.15
N PRO A 281 -7.12 -30.48 -10.46
CA PRO A 281 -7.70 -31.71 -11.00
C PRO A 281 -8.40 -31.46 -12.35
N LEU A 282 -8.18 -32.31 -13.35
CA LEU A 282 -8.81 -32.14 -14.68
C LEU A 282 -10.34 -32.17 -14.63
N LYS A 283 -10.93 -32.84 -13.64
CA LYS A 283 -12.38 -32.85 -13.35
C LYS A 283 -12.95 -31.49 -12.93
N ASP A 284 -12.09 -30.56 -12.49
CA ASP A 284 -12.47 -29.22 -12.05
C ASP A 284 -12.22 -28.18 -13.17
N CYS A 285 -11.64 -28.59 -14.31
CA CYS A 285 -11.42 -27.75 -15.48
C CYS A 285 -12.66 -27.72 -16.40
N PRO A 286 -12.83 -26.70 -17.28
CA PRO A 286 -13.86 -26.72 -18.31
C PRO A 286 -13.81 -28.00 -19.16
N GLN A 287 -14.95 -28.54 -19.56
CA GLN A 287 -15.02 -29.83 -20.29
C GLN A 287 -14.19 -29.79 -21.60
N ASP A 288 -14.24 -28.66 -22.31
CA ASP A 288 -13.50 -28.43 -23.56
C ASP A 288 -12.02 -28.05 -23.34
N PHE A 289 -11.55 -27.84 -22.11
CA PHE A 289 -10.15 -27.45 -21.87
C PHE A 289 -9.15 -28.53 -22.31
N VAL A 290 -9.50 -29.82 -22.18
CA VAL A 290 -8.60 -30.92 -22.57
C VAL A 290 -8.50 -31.05 -24.09
N THR A 291 -9.59 -30.77 -24.81
CA THR A 291 -9.66 -30.88 -26.28
C THR A 291 -9.14 -29.61 -26.97
N ARG A 292 -9.46 -28.43 -26.44
CA ARG A 292 -9.08 -27.11 -26.98
C ARG A 292 -8.44 -26.21 -25.91
N PRO A 293 -7.27 -26.59 -25.35
CA PRO A 293 -6.60 -25.81 -24.29
C PRO A 293 -6.12 -24.43 -24.74
N LYS A 294 -6.02 -24.19 -26.06
CA LYS A 294 -5.59 -22.89 -26.62
C LYS A 294 -6.68 -21.82 -26.55
N ASP A 295 -7.95 -22.21 -26.59
CA ASP A 295 -9.09 -21.30 -26.49
C ASP A 295 -9.07 -20.53 -25.15
N TYR A 296 -8.49 -21.16 -24.12
CA TYR A 296 -8.34 -20.63 -22.77
C TYR A 296 -6.97 -19.95 -22.51
N ALA A 297 -6.13 -19.75 -23.54
CA ALA A 297 -4.77 -19.24 -23.36
C ALA A 297 -4.72 -17.83 -22.75
N ASN A 298 -5.75 -17.01 -23.03
CA ASN A 298 -5.92 -15.66 -22.51
C ASN A 298 -7.05 -15.57 -21.46
N THR A 299 -7.67 -16.69 -21.07
CA THR A 299 -8.77 -16.69 -20.10
C THR A 299 -8.23 -16.73 -18.68
N LEU A 300 -8.70 -15.78 -17.85
CA LEU A 300 -8.39 -15.72 -16.44
C LEU A 300 -9.28 -16.66 -15.63
N PHE A 301 -8.67 -17.35 -14.67
CA PHE A 301 -9.34 -18.20 -13.70
C PHE A 301 -8.87 -17.85 -12.28
N ILE A 302 -9.76 -18.08 -11.30
CA ILE A 302 -9.38 -18.16 -9.89
C ILE A 302 -9.06 -19.61 -9.52
N CYS A 303 -7.90 -19.82 -8.91
CA CYS A 303 -7.57 -21.06 -8.21
C CYS A 303 -7.38 -20.79 -6.71
N ARG A 304 -7.92 -21.67 -5.85
CA ARG A 304 -7.65 -21.65 -4.41
C ARG A 304 -6.71 -22.79 -4.04
N ILE A 305 -5.59 -22.47 -3.40
CA ILE A 305 -4.62 -23.44 -2.87
C ILE A 305 -5.23 -24.13 -1.64
N VAL A 306 -5.40 -25.45 -1.72
CA VAL A 306 -6.01 -26.26 -0.65
C VAL A 306 -4.97 -26.99 0.21
N ASP A 307 -3.84 -27.39 -0.38
CA ASP A 307 -2.77 -28.13 0.32
C ASP A 307 -1.41 -27.92 -0.38
N TRP A 308 -0.31 -28.08 0.36
CA TRP A 308 1.04 -28.16 -0.21
C TRP A 308 1.87 -29.20 0.53
N LYS A 309 1.87 -30.42 -0.01
CA LYS A 309 2.58 -31.57 0.55
C LYS A 309 4.09 -31.42 0.41
N GLU A 310 4.80 -31.97 1.38
CA GLU A 310 6.26 -31.91 1.44
C GLU A 310 6.96 -32.70 0.31
N ASP A 311 6.27 -33.69 -0.30
CA ASP A 311 6.75 -34.47 -1.45
C ASP A 311 6.43 -33.84 -2.83
N SER A 312 5.88 -32.63 -2.88
CA SER A 312 5.40 -32.00 -4.13
C SER A 312 5.99 -30.61 -4.37
N ASN A 313 6.69 -30.42 -5.49
CA ASN A 313 7.24 -29.12 -5.93
C ASN A 313 6.15 -28.03 -6.10
N PHE A 314 4.93 -28.42 -6.45
CA PHE A 314 3.81 -27.53 -6.68
C PHE A 314 2.69 -27.77 -5.67
N ALA A 315 1.93 -26.72 -5.37
CA ALA A 315 0.77 -26.82 -4.49
C ALA A 315 -0.38 -27.59 -5.17
N LEU A 316 -1.33 -28.08 -4.39
CA LEU A 316 -2.61 -28.60 -4.86
C LEU A 316 -3.68 -27.53 -4.66
N GLY A 317 -4.54 -27.34 -5.66
CA GLY A 317 -5.62 -26.37 -5.61
C GLY A 317 -6.90 -26.84 -6.27
N GLN A 318 -7.95 -26.07 -6.04
CA GLN A 318 -9.25 -26.22 -6.67
C GLN A 318 -9.49 -25.02 -7.59
N LEU A 319 -10.01 -25.27 -8.79
CA LEU A 319 -10.49 -24.18 -9.66
C LEU A 319 -11.80 -23.65 -9.08
N ALA A 320 -11.90 -22.34 -8.84
CA ALA A 320 -13.11 -21.74 -8.30
C ALA A 320 -14.07 -21.32 -9.42
N LYS A 321 -13.59 -20.50 -10.37
CA LYS A 321 -14.33 -20.09 -11.57
C LYS A 321 -13.43 -19.51 -12.65
N SER A 322 -13.98 -19.40 -13.86
CA SER A 322 -13.51 -18.52 -14.93
C SER A 322 -13.97 -17.08 -14.63
N LEU A 323 -13.13 -16.09 -14.94
CA LEU A 323 -13.44 -14.66 -14.78
C LEU A 323 -13.83 -14.01 -16.10
N GLY A 324 -13.06 -14.24 -17.16
CA GLY A 324 -13.20 -13.58 -18.46
C GLY A 324 -11.86 -13.57 -19.21
N GLN A 325 -11.67 -12.66 -20.16
CA GLN A 325 -10.37 -12.50 -20.84
C GLN A 325 -9.42 -11.61 -20.03
N ALA A 326 -8.12 -11.88 -20.13
CA ALA A 326 -7.09 -11.02 -19.56
C ALA A 326 -7.06 -9.66 -20.26
N GLY A 327 -6.95 -8.59 -19.48
CA GLY A 327 -7.03 -7.20 -19.96
C GLY A 327 -8.44 -6.60 -20.03
N GLU A 328 -9.50 -7.35 -19.70
CA GLU A 328 -10.85 -6.81 -19.53
C GLU A 328 -11.04 -6.26 -18.10
N ILE A 329 -11.69 -5.10 -17.95
CA ILE A 329 -11.80 -4.38 -16.66
C ILE A 329 -12.42 -5.23 -15.55
N GLU A 330 -13.60 -5.79 -15.78
CA GLU A 330 -14.34 -6.49 -14.72
C GLU A 330 -13.72 -7.85 -14.32
N PRO A 331 -13.25 -8.71 -15.27
CA PRO A 331 -12.49 -9.91 -14.93
C PRO A 331 -11.21 -9.63 -14.13
N GLU A 332 -10.43 -8.62 -14.52
CA GLU A 332 -9.19 -8.25 -13.80
C GLU A 332 -9.52 -7.64 -12.43
N THR A 333 -10.56 -6.81 -12.34
CA THR A 333 -11.04 -6.22 -11.08
C THR A 333 -11.48 -7.31 -10.08
N GLU A 334 -12.27 -8.30 -10.53
CA GLU A 334 -12.68 -9.42 -9.69
C GLU A 334 -11.47 -10.30 -9.28
N GLY A 335 -10.50 -10.45 -10.19
CA GLY A 335 -9.23 -11.11 -9.91
C GLY A 335 -8.48 -10.43 -8.75
N ILE A 336 -8.26 -9.12 -8.86
CA ILE A 336 -7.60 -8.29 -7.84
C ILE A 336 -8.33 -8.38 -6.49
N LEU A 337 -9.66 -8.18 -6.48
CA LEU A 337 -10.46 -8.26 -5.25
C LEU A 337 -10.32 -9.64 -4.56
N THR A 338 -10.38 -10.72 -5.35
CA THR A 338 -10.32 -12.09 -4.83
C THR A 338 -8.91 -12.43 -4.31
N GLU A 339 -7.85 -12.01 -4.99
CA GLU A 339 -6.45 -12.24 -4.55
C GLU A 339 -6.16 -11.61 -3.18
N TYR A 340 -6.66 -10.41 -2.93
CA TYR A 340 -6.48 -9.68 -1.67
C TYR A 340 -7.59 -9.98 -0.63
N GLY A 341 -8.44 -10.97 -0.92
CA GLY A 341 -9.51 -11.41 -0.02
C GLY A 341 -10.51 -10.31 0.32
N VAL A 342 -10.75 -9.36 -0.58
CA VAL A 342 -11.85 -8.40 -0.44
C VAL A 342 -13.16 -9.14 -0.65
N ASP A 343 -14.03 -9.09 0.34
CA ASP A 343 -15.41 -9.55 0.18
C ASP A 343 -16.21 -8.46 -0.55
N PHE A 344 -16.66 -8.81 -1.75
CA PHE A 344 -17.51 -7.98 -2.62
C PHE A 344 -18.88 -8.65 -2.86
N SER A 345 -19.25 -9.67 -2.07
CA SER A 345 -20.57 -10.27 -2.16
C SER A 345 -21.67 -9.33 -1.67
N ASP A 346 -22.92 -9.63 -2.05
CA ASP A 346 -24.08 -8.99 -1.44
C ASP A 346 -24.16 -9.36 0.06
N PHE A 347 -24.70 -8.44 0.86
CA PHE A 347 -24.94 -8.70 2.28
C PHE A 347 -26.05 -9.75 2.45
N SER A 348 -25.88 -10.66 3.41
CA SER A 348 -26.83 -11.74 3.64
C SER A 348 -28.15 -11.26 4.27
N SER A 349 -29.19 -12.10 4.24
CA SER A 349 -30.49 -11.83 4.85
C SER A 349 -30.38 -11.41 6.31
N GLU A 350 -29.53 -12.09 7.08
CA GLU A 350 -29.35 -11.87 8.52
C GLU A 350 -28.71 -10.48 8.80
N VAL A 351 -27.82 -10.02 7.91
CA VAL A 351 -27.26 -8.66 7.96
C VAL A 351 -28.32 -7.62 7.62
N LEU A 352 -29.15 -7.87 6.59
CA LEU A 352 -30.19 -6.94 6.16
C LEU A 352 -31.36 -6.84 7.17
N GLU A 353 -31.65 -7.92 7.90
CA GLU A 353 -32.63 -7.93 9.00
C GLU A 353 -32.18 -7.07 10.19
N CYS A 354 -30.88 -6.80 10.35
CA CYS A 354 -30.37 -5.86 11.36
C CYS A 354 -30.66 -4.38 11.03
N LEU A 355 -31.09 -4.07 9.80
CA LEU A 355 -31.37 -2.69 9.37
C LEU A 355 -32.72 -2.17 9.90
N PRO A 356 -32.93 -0.85 9.99
CA PRO A 356 -34.23 -0.29 10.36
C PRO A 356 -35.34 -0.68 9.38
N GLN A 357 -36.34 -1.43 9.85
CA GLN A 357 -37.39 -2.01 9.02
C GLN A 357 -38.50 -1.01 8.62
N GLY A 358 -38.68 0.06 9.39
CA GLY A 358 -39.69 1.10 9.11
C GLY A 358 -39.15 2.14 8.14
N LEU A 359 -39.29 1.90 6.83
CA LEU A 359 -38.87 2.82 5.78
C LEU A 359 -40.05 3.64 5.21
N PRO A 360 -39.89 4.95 4.93
CA PRO A 360 -38.68 5.77 5.15
C PRO A 360 -38.41 5.98 6.64
N TRP A 361 -37.16 5.79 7.05
CA TRP A 361 -36.77 5.91 8.45
C TRP A 361 -36.75 7.37 8.91
N THR A 362 -37.24 7.62 10.11
CA THR A 362 -37.20 8.92 10.78
C THR A 362 -36.61 8.78 12.19
N ILE A 363 -35.99 9.86 12.68
CA ILE A 363 -35.38 9.88 14.01
C ILE A 363 -36.47 9.70 15.07
N PRO A 364 -36.35 8.73 16.00
CA PRO A 364 -37.32 8.55 17.07
C PRO A 364 -37.44 9.78 17.99
N PRO A 365 -38.65 10.18 18.43
CA PRO A 365 -38.87 11.37 19.25
C PRO A 365 -37.99 11.45 20.51
N GLU A 366 -37.65 10.31 21.11
CA GLU A 366 -36.80 10.22 22.29
C GLU A 366 -35.33 10.58 22.04
N GLU A 367 -34.83 10.53 20.81
CA GLU A 367 -33.44 10.94 20.52
C GLU A 367 -33.28 12.46 20.57
N PHE A 368 -34.33 13.23 20.25
CA PHE A 368 -34.34 14.69 20.36
C PHE A 368 -34.24 15.18 21.82
N SER A 369 -34.57 14.36 22.82
CA SER A 369 -34.41 14.71 24.24
C SER A 369 -33.05 14.30 24.82
N LYS A 370 -32.34 13.34 24.18
CA LYS A 370 -31.03 12.84 24.61
C LYS A 370 -29.86 13.56 23.95
N ARG A 371 -30.07 14.16 22.77
CA ARG A 371 -29.03 14.76 21.92
C ARG A 371 -29.11 16.28 21.94
N LYS A 372 -27.96 16.95 21.77
CA LYS A 372 -27.93 18.39 21.54
C LYS A 372 -28.46 18.69 20.13
N ASP A 373 -29.57 19.42 20.04
CA ASP A 373 -30.14 19.84 18.76
C ASP A 373 -29.31 20.99 18.17
N LEU A 374 -28.79 20.76 16.96
CA LEU A 374 -27.99 21.70 16.16
C LEU A 374 -28.60 21.90 14.77
N ARG A 375 -29.84 21.49 14.52
CA ARG A 375 -30.49 21.58 13.19
C ARG A 375 -30.70 23.01 12.66
N GLN A 376 -30.54 24.01 13.52
CA GLN A 376 -30.61 25.43 13.19
C GLN A 376 -29.23 26.09 13.01
N TYR A 377 -28.15 25.31 13.07
CA TYR A 377 -26.80 25.80 12.81
C TYR A 377 -26.51 25.68 11.30
N CYS A 378 -25.78 26.65 10.75
CA CYS A 378 -25.22 26.53 9.40
C CYS A 378 -24.13 25.45 9.38
N VAL A 379 -24.56 24.22 9.08
CA VAL A 379 -23.73 23.02 8.95
C VAL A 379 -23.73 22.60 7.48
N PHE A 380 -22.58 22.20 6.92
CA PHE A 380 -22.46 21.76 5.53
C PHE A 380 -21.36 20.69 5.38
N THR A 381 -21.40 19.91 4.31
CA THR A 381 -20.33 18.96 3.96
C THR A 381 -19.46 19.52 2.83
N ILE A 382 -18.20 19.07 2.72
CA ILE A 382 -17.28 19.43 1.62
C ILE A 382 -16.57 18.14 1.17
N ASP A 383 -16.99 17.61 0.03
CA ASP A 383 -16.60 16.26 -0.41
C ASP A 383 -16.08 16.24 -1.86
N PRO A 384 -15.58 15.11 -2.37
CA PRO A 384 -15.55 14.87 -3.81
C PRO A 384 -16.95 15.00 -4.42
N SER A 385 -17.05 15.58 -5.63
CA SER A 385 -18.35 15.74 -6.33
C SER A 385 -19.12 14.42 -6.47
N THR A 386 -18.40 13.32 -6.68
CA THR A 386 -18.91 11.94 -6.82
C THR A 386 -19.25 11.22 -5.51
N ALA A 387 -18.94 11.79 -4.34
CA ALA A 387 -19.15 11.16 -3.04
C ALA A 387 -20.64 10.87 -2.74
N ARG A 388 -20.92 9.76 -2.07
CA ARG A 388 -22.28 9.31 -1.69
C ARG A 388 -22.42 9.04 -0.19
N ASP A 389 -21.32 8.61 0.41
CA ASP A 389 -21.06 8.31 1.81
C ASP A 389 -20.39 9.51 2.48
N LEU A 390 -21.22 10.50 2.89
CA LEU A 390 -20.75 11.73 3.53
C LEU A 390 -20.62 11.47 5.04
N ASP A 391 -19.39 11.26 5.50
CA ASP A 391 -19.07 10.91 6.89
C ASP A 391 -19.04 12.13 7.82
N ASP A 392 -18.53 13.28 7.34
CA ASP A 392 -18.30 14.49 8.13
C ASP A 392 -19.07 15.72 7.61
N ALA A 393 -19.34 16.64 8.54
CA ALA A 393 -19.87 17.96 8.25
C ALA A 393 -19.23 19.00 9.17
N LEU A 394 -19.11 20.23 8.69
CA LEU A 394 -18.45 21.35 9.36
C LEU A 394 -19.44 22.47 9.68
N SER A 395 -19.18 23.19 10.77
CA SER A 395 -19.78 24.50 11.05
C SER A 395 -18.75 25.45 11.66
N CYS A 396 -18.91 26.75 11.41
CA CYS A 396 -18.05 27.78 11.98
C CYS A 396 -18.85 29.07 12.22
N LYS A 397 -18.88 29.50 13.49
CA LYS A 397 -19.65 30.65 13.95
C LYS A 397 -18.74 31.64 14.69
N PRO A 398 -18.64 32.90 14.26
CA PRO A 398 -17.90 33.91 15.00
C PRO A 398 -18.61 34.24 16.32
N LEU A 399 -17.82 34.44 17.38
CA LEU A 399 -18.27 34.80 18.72
C LEU A 399 -18.01 36.29 18.99
N ALA A 400 -18.76 36.85 19.95
CA ALA A 400 -18.72 38.29 20.26
C ALA A 400 -17.38 38.78 20.84
N ASP A 401 -16.52 37.88 21.29
CA ASP A 401 -15.17 38.14 21.81
C ASP A 401 -14.08 38.05 20.72
N GLY A 402 -14.45 37.75 19.47
CA GLY A 402 -13.53 37.57 18.34
C GLY A 402 -12.93 36.16 18.21
N ASN A 403 -13.37 35.20 19.03
CA ASN A 403 -13.10 33.78 18.84
C ASN A 403 -14.14 33.13 17.91
N PHE A 404 -14.00 31.84 17.62
CA PHE A 404 -14.90 31.06 16.78
C PHE A 404 -15.39 29.81 17.51
N GLU A 405 -16.68 29.51 17.43
CA GLU A 405 -17.23 28.19 17.73
C GLU A 405 -17.15 27.36 16.43
N VAL A 406 -16.34 26.30 16.44
CA VAL A 406 -16.14 25.41 15.28
C VAL A 406 -16.62 24.01 15.65
N GLY A 407 -17.47 23.42 14.80
CA GLY A 407 -18.00 22.08 14.95
C GLY A 407 -17.52 21.15 13.84
N VAL A 408 -17.06 19.96 14.24
CA VAL A 408 -16.91 18.77 13.38
C VAL A 408 -17.99 17.78 13.78
N HIS A 409 -18.87 17.44 12.84
CA HIS A 409 -20.06 16.63 13.08
C HIS A 409 -19.95 15.33 12.27
N ILE A 410 -19.65 14.20 12.93
CA ILE A 410 -19.44 12.92 12.25
C ILE A 410 -20.70 12.06 12.31
N ALA A 411 -21.02 11.32 11.25
CA ALA A 411 -22.15 10.39 11.18
C ALA A 411 -22.16 9.40 12.37
N ASP A 412 -23.26 9.31 13.13
CA ASP A 412 -23.36 8.41 14.29
C ASP A 412 -23.73 6.98 13.87
N VAL A 413 -22.87 6.37 13.06
CA VAL A 413 -23.01 4.97 12.60
C VAL A 413 -23.11 4.00 13.77
N SER A 414 -22.48 4.33 14.91
CA SER A 414 -22.53 3.53 16.14
C SER A 414 -23.93 3.41 16.76
N TYR A 415 -24.89 4.25 16.36
CA TYR A 415 -26.30 4.10 16.68
C TYR A 415 -26.99 3.00 15.83
N PHE A 416 -26.62 2.87 14.56
CA PHE A 416 -27.24 1.95 13.60
C PHE A 416 -26.61 0.55 13.57
N ILE A 417 -25.43 0.35 14.19
CA ILE A 417 -24.75 -0.95 14.26
C ILE A 417 -24.69 -1.44 15.72
N PRO A 418 -25.68 -2.23 16.17
CA PRO A 418 -25.65 -2.88 17.48
C PRO A 418 -24.45 -3.83 17.59
N GLU A 419 -23.66 -3.67 18.63
CA GLU A 419 -22.45 -4.47 18.86
C GLU A 419 -22.79 -5.95 19.05
N GLY A 420 -22.05 -6.84 18.36
CA GLY A 420 -22.31 -8.28 18.34
C GLY A 420 -23.42 -8.75 17.39
N SER A 421 -24.09 -7.85 16.65
CA SER A 421 -25.02 -8.22 15.57
C SER A 421 -24.30 -8.79 14.34
N ASP A 422 -25.03 -9.43 13.42
CA ASP A 422 -24.44 -9.91 12.17
C ASP A 422 -23.97 -8.75 11.26
N LEU A 423 -24.62 -7.59 11.34
CA LEU A 423 -24.15 -6.34 10.73
C LEU A 423 -22.82 -5.85 11.33
N ASP A 424 -22.66 -5.93 12.65
CA ASP A 424 -21.38 -5.59 13.32
C ASP A 424 -20.26 -6.56 12.93
N ARG A 425 -20.59 -7.86 12.85
CA ARG A 425 -19.65 -8.89 12.42
C ARG A 425 -19.17 -8.68 11.00
N VAL A 426 -20.06 -8.46 10.02
CA VAL A 426 -19.63 -8.24 8.63
C VAL A 426 -18.89 -6.91 8.47
N ALA A 427 -19.26 -5.86 9.23
CA ALA A 427 -18.51 -4.61 9.27
C ALA A 427 -17.09 -4.81 9.81
N ALA A 428 -16.92 -5.62 10.87
CA ALA A 428 -15.62 -6.01 11.40
C ALA A 428 -14.82 -6.89 10.42
N GLU A 429 -15.47 -7.85 9.76
CA GLU A 429 -14.85 -8.77 8.79
C GLU A 429 -14.35 -7.99 7.55
N ARG A 430 -15.11 -7.03 7.02
CA ARG A 430 -14.67 -6.14 5.93
C ARG A 430 -13.66 -5.08 6.39
N ALA A 431 -13.85 -4.53 7.58
CA ALA A 431 -13.08 -3.52 8.31
C ALA A 431 -12.89 -2.13 7.63
N THR A 432 -12.95 -2.05 6.31
CA THR A 432 -12.87 -0.80 5.53
C THR A 432 -13.60 -0.96 4.20
N SER A 433 -14.18 0.11 3.69
CA SER A 433 -14.59 0.20 2.28
C SER A 433 -13.35 0.17 1.37
N VAL A 434 -13.53 -0.25 0.12
CA VAL A 434 -12.46 -0.31 -0.90
C VAL A 434 -12.90 0.47 -2.13
N TYR A 435 -12.19 1.55 -2.46
CA TYR A 435 -12.50 2.46 -3.57
C TYR A 435 -11.69 2.06 -4.82
N LEU A 436 -12.34 1.48 -5.80
CA LEU A 436 -11.77 1.21 -7.12
C LEU A 436 -12.04 2.41 -8.04
N VAL A 437 -11.34 2.48 -9.18
CA VAL A 437 -11.52 3.57 -10.16
C VAL A 437 -12.97 3.69 -10.66
N GLN A 438 -13.67 2.58 -10.86
CA GLN A 438 -15.04 2.56 -11.39
C GLN A 438 -16.15 2.30 -10.36
N LYS A 439 -15.83 1.81 -9.15
CA LYS A 439 -16.84 1.41 -8.14
C LYS A 439 -16.28 1.34 -6.72
N VAL A 440 -17.15 1.42 -5.73
CA VAL A 440 -16.81 1.18 -4.31
C VAL A 440 -17.34 -0.19 -3.86
N VAL A 441 -16.53 -0.94 -3.11
CA VAL A 441 -16.99 -2.10 -2.33
C VAL A 441 -17.22 -1.61 -0.89
N PRO A 442 -18.49 -1.50 -0.44
CA PRO A 442 -18.79 -0.83 0.82
C PRO A 442 -18.61 -1.75 2.03
N MET A 443 -18.19 -1.16 3.16
CA MET A 443 -18.14 -1.85 4.46
C MET A 443 -19.54 -2.23 4.98
N LEU A 444 -20.54 -1.37 4.74
CA LEU A 444 -21.91 -1.49 5.25
C LEU A 444 -22.93 -1.56 4.09
N PRO A 445 -24.18 -2.01 4.33
CA PRO A 445 -25.24 -1.95 3.33
C PRO A 445 -25.50 -0.53 2.82
N ARG A 446 -25.80 -0.40 1.52
CA ARG A 446 -26.01 0.91 0.85
C ARG A 446 -27.06 1.80 1.53
N LEU A 447 -28.09 1.21 2.13
CA LEU A 447 -29.09 1.92 2.94
C LEU A 447 -28.45 2.70 4.11
N LEU A 448 -27.41 2.16 4.75
CA LEU A 448 -26.66 2.90 5.76
C LEU A 448 -25.67 3.88 5.13
N CYS A 449 -24.86 3.42 4.17
CA CYS A 449 -23.79 4.21 3.57
C CYS A 449 -24.27 5.46 2.85
N GLU A 450 -25.32 5.35 2.03
CA GLU A 450 -25.73 6.39 1.08
C GLU A 450 -26.99 7.14 1.54
N GLU A 451 -27.84 6.52 2.37
CA GLU A 451 -29.13 7.11 2.77
C GLU A 451 -29.21 7.48 4.26
N LEU A 452 -29.07 6.54 5.19
CA LEU A 452 -29.38 6.76 6.61
C LEU A 452 -28.24 7.47 7.36
N CYS A 453 -27.01 6.96 7.30
CA CYS A 453 -25.87 7.53 8.03
C CYS A 453 -25.27 8.74 7.32
N SER A 454 -25.20 8.69 5.98
CA SER A 454 -24.68 9.78 5.14
C SER A 454 -25.31 11.12 5.52
N LEU A 455 -24.49 12.16 5.69
CA LEU A 455 -24.88 13.51 6.11
C LEU A 455 -25.51 14.34 4.98
N ASN A 456 -26.36 13.69 4.18
CA ASN A 456 -27.12 14.24 3.07
C ASN A 456 -27.82 15.56 3.44
N PRO A 457 -27.84 16.54 2.52
CA PRO A 457 -28.36 17.86 2.80
C PRO A 457 -29.89 17.86 3.00
N MET A 458 -30.37 18.91 3.67
CA MET A 458 -31.77 19.23 3.93
C MET A 458 -32.54 18.14 4.70
N THR A 459 -31.83 17.21 5.33
CA THR A 459 -32.38 16.07 6.07
C THR A 459 -31.83 16.08 7.51
N ASP A 460 -32.68 15.76 8.49
CA ASP A 460 -32.24 15.65 9.88
C ASP A 460 -31.39 14.37 10.07
N LYS A 461 -30.21 14.50 10.70
CA LYS A 461 -29.20 13.44 10.82
C LYS A 461 -28.63 13.30 12.22
N LEU A 462 -28.43 12.06 12.64
CA LEU A 462 -27.78 11.71 13.90
C LEU A 462 -26.26 11.80 13.75
N THR A 463 -25.62 12.60 14.60
CA THR A 463 -24.17 12.79 14.59
C THR A 463 -23.54 12.63 15.96
N PHE A 464 -22.24 12.38 15.96
CA PHE A 464 -21.35 12.52 17.09
C PHE A 464 -20.44 13.72 16.80
N SER A 465 -20.61 14.80 17.56
CA SER A 465 -19.89 16.04 17.33
C SER A 465 -18.72 16.25 18.28
N VAL A 466 -17.68 16.87 17.76
CA VAL A 466 -16.66 17.61 18.53
C VAL A 466 -16.87 19.09 18.23
N ILE A 467 -16.94 19.92 19.27
CA ILE A 467 -17.14 21.37 19.16
C ILE A 467 -16.07 22.04 20.00
N TRP A 468 -15.36 23.01 19.41
CA TRP A 468 -14.35 23.80 20.10
C TRP A 468 -14.69 25.29 20.09
N THR A 469 -14.25 25.99 21.13
CA THR A 469 -13.99 27.42 21.02
C THR A 469 -12.53 27.60 20.60
N LEU A 470 -12.30 28.14 19.39
CA LEU A 470 -10.98 28.38 18.82
C LEU A 470 -10.67 29.87 18.75
N THR A 471 -9.42 30.22 19.03
CA THR A 471 -8.88 31.54 18.62
C THR A 471 -8.79 31.64 17.10
N PRO A 472 -8.68 32.86 16.51
CA PRO A 472 -8.36 33.04 15.08
C PRO A 472 -7.06 32.38 14.61
N LYS A 473 -6.20 31.92 15.53
CA LYS A 473 -4.95 31.17 15.25
C LYS A 473 -5.11 29.65 15.41
N GLY A 474 -6.33 29.13 15.52
CA GLY A 474 -6.61 27.70 15.69
C GLY A 474 -6.32 27.13 17.09
N LYS A 475 -5.81 27.92 18.04
CA LYS A 475 -5.62 27.45 19.43
C LYS A 475 -6.97 27.18 20.10
N ILE A 476 -7.14 25.96 20.62
CA ILE A 476 -8.27 25.53 21.45
C ILE A 476 -8.30 26.31 22.78
N LEU A 477 -9.47 26.83 23.13
CA LEU A 477 -9.78 27.46 24.42
C LEU A 477 -10.73 26.59 25.27
N ASP A 478 -11.72 25.97 24.62
CA ASP A 478 -12.66 25.02 25.22
C ASP A 478 -12.97 23.89 24.22
N GLU A 479 -13.35 22.71 24.73
CA GLU A 479 -13.57 21.50 23.94
C GLU A 479 -14.75 20.69 24.50
N TRP A 480 -15.73 20.41 23.65
CA TRP A 480 -16.93 19.64 23.97
C TRP A 480 -17.11 18.47 23.02
N PHE A 481 -17.55 17.33 23.56
CA PHE A 481 -17.91 16.13 22.81
C PHE A 481 -19.33 15.73 23.16
N GLY A 482 -20.13 15.30 22.17
CA GLY A 482 -21.42 14.71 22.46
C GLY A 482 -22.23 14.30 21.25
N ARG A 483 -23.29 13.52 21.51
CA ARG A 483 -24.26 13.12 20.49
C ARG A 483 -25.22 14.27 20.17
N THR A 484 -25.45 14.46 18.89
CA THR A 484 -26.11 15.63 18.30
C THR A 484 -27.11 15.22 17.23
N ILE A 485 -27.97 16.16 16.86
CA ILE A 485 -28.79 16.09 15.65
C ILE A 485 -28.50 17.34 14.82
N ILE A 486 -28.11 17.17 13.56
CA ILE A 486 -27.85 18.27 12.61
C ILE A 486 -28.83 18.20 11.43
N ARG A 487 -28.86 19.24 10.62
CA ARG A 487 -29.50 19.26 9.30
C ARG A 487 -28.56 19.99 8.35
N SER A 488 -27.77 19.25 7.57
CA SER A 488 -26.80 19.86 6.65
C SER A 488 -27.54 20.79 5.67
N CYS A 489 -27.15 22.06 5.56
CA CYS A 489 -27.83 23.03 4.72
C CYS A 489 -27.48 22.87 3.24
N THR A 490 -26.32 22.27 2.90
CA THR A 490 -25.89 22.00 1.53
C THR A 490 -24.76 20.95 1.50
N LYS A 491 -24.64 20.23 0.37
CA LYS A 491 -23.50 19.36 0.05
C LYS A 491 -22.60 20.11 -0.92
N LEU A 492 -21.47 20.63 -0.44
CA LEU A 492 -20.48 21.26 -1.32
C LEU A 492 -19.56 20.20 -1.91
N SER A 493 -18.94 20.54 -3.03
CA SER A 493 -17.75 19.83 -3.50
C SER A 493 -16.50 20.63 -3.19
N TYR A 494 -15.34 19.98 -3.26
CA TYR A 494 -14.05 20.67 -3.12
C TYR A 494 -13.88 21.83 -4.12
N GLU A 495 -14.44 21.74 -5.32
CA GLU A 495 -14.41 22.80 -6.33
C GLU A 495 -15.29 23.99 -5.92
N HIS A 496 -16.50 23.73 -5.41
CA HIS A 496 -17.40 24.78 -4.89
C HIS A 496 -16.76 25.53 -3.70
N ALA A 497 -16.20 24.78 -2.74
CA ALA A 497 -15.53 25.36 -1.58
C ALA A 497 -14.25 26.11 -1.97
N GLN A 498 -13.50 25.64 -2.98
CA GLN A 498 -12.32 26.34 -3.49
C GLN A 498 -12.70 27.64 -4.20
N SER A 499 -13.76 27.65 -5.01
CA SER A 499 -14.27 28.88 -5.64
C SER A 499 -14.65 29.93 -4.58
N MET A 500 -15.26 29.52 -3.47
CA MET A 500 -15.54 30.39 -2.31
C MET A 500 -14.27 30.97 -1.67
N ILE A 501 -13.18 30.20 -1.57
CA ILE A 501 -11.88 30.64 -1.05
C ILE A 501 -11.19 31.62 -2.01
N GLU A 502 -11.26 31.36 -3.31
CA GLU A 502 -10.62 32.17 -4.36
C GLU A 502 -11.37 33.49 -4.65
N SER A 503 -12.67 33.53 -4.37
CA SER A 503 -13.56 34.68 -4.56
C SER A 503 -14.08 35.26 -3.22
N PRO A 504 -13.23 35.73 -2.29
CA PRO A 504 -13.63 36.02 -0.90
C PRO A 504 -14.56 37.23 -0.73
N THR A 505 -14.63 38.12 -1.73
CA THR A 505 -15.46 39.34 -1.70
C THR A 505 -16.57 39.35 -2.74
N GLU A 506 -16.57 38.39 -3.66
CA GLU A 506 -17.50 38.35 -4.79
C GLU A 506 -18.64 37.36 -4.53
N ARG A 507 -19.84 37.66 -5.02
CA ARG A 507 -20.97 36.73 -4.92
C ARG A 507 -20.92 35.75 -6.10
N ILE A 508 -20.52 34.52 -5.81
CA ILE A 508 -20.59 33.42 -6.79
C ILE A 508 -22.05 33.25 -7.25
N PRO A 509 -22.31 33.10 -8.57
CA PRO A 509 -23.64 32.86 -9.10
C PRO A 509 -24.29 31.61 -8.49
N GLU A 510 -25.55 31.70 -8.08
CA GLU A 510 -26.28 30.57 -7.47
C GLU A 510 -26.46 29.37 -8.41
N LYS A 511 -26.24 29.54 -9.72
CA LYS A 511 -26.22 28.45 -10.72
C LYS A 511 -24.93 27.61 -10.69
N GLU A 512 -23.86 28.17 -10.15
CA GLU A 512 -22.54 27.52 -10.00
C GLU A 512 -22.37 26.90 -8.60
N LEU A 513 -23.43 26.93 -7.78
CA LEU A 513 -23.46 26.35 -6.45
C LEU A 513 -24.50 25.23 -6.37
N PRO A 514 -24.28 24.21 -5.51
CA PRO A 514 -25.27 23.19 -5.26
C PRO A 514 -26.48 23.76 -4.48
N PRO A 515 -27.61 23.04 -4.44
CA PRO A 515 -28.79 23.48 -3.68
C PRO A 515 -28.48 23.77 -2.21
N ILE A 516 -29.02 24.88 -1.69
CA ILE A 516 -28.87 25.33 -0.30
C ILE A 516 -30.25 25.40 0.35
N SER A 517 -30.35 24.96 1.62
CA SER A 517 -31.57 25.02 2.42
C SER A 517 -32.08 26.46 2.51
N PRO A 518 -33.38 26.74 2.33
CA PRO A 518 -33.94 28.09 2.38
C PRO A 518 -33.83 28.76 3.76
N GLU A 519 -33.51 27.98 4.81
CA GLU A 519 -33.24 28.49 6.16
C GLU A 519 -31.86 29.17 6.30
N HIS A 520 -30.94 28.93 5.34
CA HIS A 520 -29.58 29.47 5.34
C HIS A 520 -29.26 30.20 4.03
N SER A 521 -28.35 31.17 4.08
CA SER A 521 -27.96 31.92 2.88
C SER A 521 -26.62 31.43 2.30
N SER A 522 -26.46 31.47 0.98
CA SER A 522 -25.17 31.24 0.31
C SER A 522 -24.03 32.07 0.93
N LYS A 523 -24.31 33.33 1.30
CA LYS A 523 -23.35 34.22 1.96
C LYS A 523 -22.92 33.74 3.36
N GLU A 524 -23.82 33.09 4.10
CA GLU A 524 -23.51 32.52 5.43
C GLU A 524 -22.55 31.34 5.30
N VAL A 525 -22.84 30.41 4.38
CA VAL A 525 -21.97 29.26 4.05
C VAL A 525 -20.60 29.74 3.56
N HIS A 526 -20.58 30.71 2.64
CA HIS A 526 -19.36 31.31 2.10
C HIS A 526 -18.49 31.93 3.22
N GLN A 527 -19.09 32.72 4.11
CA GLN A 527 -18.35 33.31 5.23
C GLN A 527 -17.83 32.24 6.20
N ALA A 528 -18.59 31.18 6.45
CA ALA A 528 -18.14 30.06 7.29
C ALA A 528 -16.93 29.34 6.66
N ILE A 529 -16.92 29.10 5.33
CA ILE A 529 -15.76 28.53 4.62
C ILE A 529 -14.54 29.44 4.71
N LEU A 530 -14.69 30.75 4.51
CA LEU A 530 -13.57 31.70 4.61
C LEU A 530 -12.95 31.70 6.02
N ASN A 531 -13.79 31.63 7.06
CA ASN A 531 -13.34 31.54 8.45
C ASN A 531 -12.62 30.20 8.72
N LEU A 532 -13.20 29.08 8.27
CA LEU A 532 -12.59 27.75 8.38
C LEU A 532 -11.25 27.67 7.64
N HIS A 533 -11.16 28.22 6.43
CA HIS A 533 -9.93 28.28 5.63
C HIS A 533 -8.80 29.02 6.35
N GLU A 534 -9.04 30.23 6.87
CA GLU A 534 -8.00 30.99 7.56
C GLU A 534 -7.58 30.31 8.87
N ILE A 535 -8.50 29.69 9.61
CA ILE A 535 -8.16 28.88 10.80
C ILE A 535 -7.33 27.65 10.41
N ALA A 536 -7.73 26.89 9.38
CA ALA A 536 -7.00 25.71 8.89
C ALA A 536 -5.60 26.06 8.39
N LYS A 537 -5.44 27.21 7.73
CA LYS A 537 -4.14 27.74 7.30
C LYS A 537 -3.21 28.01 8.49
N GLN A 538 -3.73 28.56 9.60
CA GLN A 538 -2.96 28.73 10.84
C GLN A 538 -2.64 27.37 11.51
N LEU A 539 -3.62 26.45 11.60
CA LEU A 539 -3.43 25.10 12.13
C LEU A 539 -2.33 24.35 11.36
N ARG A 540 -2.38 24.35 10.03
CA ARG A 540 -1.34 23.75 9.18
C ARG A 540 0.02 24.37 9.42
N GLN A 541 0.10 25.70 9.43
CA GLN A 541 1.36 26.40 9.63
C GLN A 541 2.00 26.01 10.96
N GLN A 542 1.19 25.94 12.03
CA GLN A 542 1.64 25.50 13.35
C GLN A 542 2.08 24.02 13.32
N ARG A 543 1.29 23.12 12.71
CA ARG A 543 1.60 21.68 12.57
C ARG A 543 2.96 21.41 11.88
N PHE A 544 3.30 22.17 10.84
CA PHE A 544 4.61 22.07 10.19
C PHE A 544 5.75 22.76 10.96
N VAL A 545 5.46 23.84 11.72
CA VAL A 545 6.42 24.43 12.68
C VAL A 545 6.75 23.45 13.80
N ASP A 546 5.76 22.70 14.28
CA ASP A 546 5.89 21.66 15.30
C ASP A 546 6.52 20.36 14.74
N GLY A 547 6.89 20.34 13.46
CA GLY A 547 7.75 19.30 12.88
C GLY A 547 7.03 18.17 12.15
N ALA A 548 5.81 18.39 11.64
CA ALA A 548 5.16 17.45 10.75
C ALA A 548 5.89 17.27 9.40
N LEU A 549 5.64 16.13 8.76
CA LEU A 549 6.19 15.65 7.50
C LEU A 549 5.08 15.28 6.53
N ARG A 550 5.25 15.69 5.28
CA ARG A 550 4.36 15.39 4.16
C ARG A 550 5.15 14.72 3.03
N LEU A 551 4.70 13.56 2.57
CA LEU A 551 5.38 12.71 1.58
C LEU A 551 4.44 12.22 0.46
N ASP A 552 3.43 13.02 0.14
CA ASP A 552 2.44 12.75 -0.90
C ASP A 552 3.11 12.45 -2.24
N GLN A 553 2.62 11.39 -2.88
CA GLN A 553 3.01 11.02 -4.24
C GLN A 553 1.89 11.40 -5.21
N LEU A 554 2.25 11.67 -6.46
CA LEU A 554 1.29 11.94 -7.55
C LEU A 554 0.28 10.79 -7.67
N LYS A 555 -1.02 11.08 -7.47
CA LYS A 555 -2.12 10.12 -7.68
C LYS A 555 -2.87 10.46 -8.96
N LEU A 556 -3.26 9.45 -9.71
CA LEU A 556 -4.04 9.58 -10.93
C LEU A 556 -5.55 9.57 -10.62
N ALA A 557 -6.27 10.51 -11.22
CA ALA A 557 -7.71 10.45 -11.40
C ALA A 557 -8.04 10.17 -12.88
N PHE A 558 -9.14 9.47 -13.14
CA PHE A 558 -9.56 9.05 -14.49
C PHE A 558 -10.89 9.69 -14.87
N THR A 559 -11.01 10.03 -16.15
CA THR A 559 -12.30 10.36 -16.78
C THR A 559 -12.77 9.09 -17.49
N LEU A 560 -13.86 8.51 -17.00
CA LEU A 560 -14.43 7.29 -17.56
C LEU A 560 -15.58 7.61 -18.51
N ASP A 561 -15.64 6.89 -19.63
CA ASP A 561 -16.78 6.86 -20.52
C ASP A 561 -17.98 6.19 -19.82
N HIS A 562 -19.13 6.88 -19.78
CA HIS A 562 -20.29 6.40 -19.02
C HIS A 562 -21.03 5.22 -19.66
N GLU A 563 -20.86 4.97 -20.96
CA GLU A 563 -21.54 3.86 -21.67
C GLU A 563 -20.68 2.59 -21.70
N THR A 564 -19.38 2.74 -21.94
CA THR A 564 -18.43 1.64 -22.11
C THR A 564 -17.62 1.32 -20.85
N GLY A 565 -17.51 2.27 -19.90
CA GLY A 565 -16.67 2.15 -18.70
C GLY A 565 -15.17 2.28 -18.95
N LEU A 566 -14.75 2.56 -20.20
CA LEU A 566 -13.34 2.72 -20.56
C LEU A 566 -12.79 4.10 -20.11
N PRO A 567 -11.50 4.18 -19.73
CA PRO A 567 -10.87 5.47 -19.44
C PRO A 567 -10.63 6.26 -20.74
N GLN A 568 -11.30 7.41 -20.89
CA GLN A 568 -11.05 8.35 -22.00
C GLN A 568 -9.78 9.19 -21.75
N GLY A 569 -9.41 9.38 -20.48
CA GLY A 569 -8.25 10.17 -20.09
C GLY A 569 -7.91 9.99 -18.61
N CYS A 570 -6.75 10.52 -18.22
CA CYS A 570 -6.37 10.68 -16.81
C CYS A 570 -5.67 12.01 -16.59
N HIS A 571 -5.69 12.48 -15.36
CA HIS A 571 -4.95 13.65 -14.89
C HIS A 571 -4.32 13.35 -13.54
N ILE A 572 -3.27 14.11 -13.19
CA ILE A 572 -2.79 14.14 -11.82
C ILE A 572 -3.87 14.85 -11.00
N TYR A 573 -4.26 14.24 -9.90
CA TYR A 573 -5.05 14.83 -8.83
C TYR A 573 -4.00 15.55 -7.92
N GLU A 574 -3.99 16.90 -7.69
CA GLU A 574 -2.79 17.68 -7.17
C GLU A 574 -2.78 18.50 -5.82
N TYR A 575 -3.84 18.52 -4.99
CA TYR A 575 -4.00 18.99 -3.56
C TYR A 575 -4.26 20.50 -3.22
N ARG A 576 -5.55 20.89 -3.12
CA ARG A 576 -6.04 22.29 -3.06
C ARG A 576 -6.41 22.77 -1.65
N ASP A 577 -6.72 24.07 -1.52
CA ASP A 577 -6.98 24.75 -0.25
C ASP A 577 -8.31 24.34 0.42
N SER A 578 -9.29 23.87 -0.34
CA SER A 578 -10.50 23.23 0.19
C SER A 578 -10.25 21.82 0.76
N ASN A 579 -9.41 20.99 0.13
CA ASN A 579 -8.99 19.68 0.68
C ASN A 579 -8.23 19.88 1.99
N LYS A 580 -7.29 20.82 1.94
CA LYS A 580 -6.49 21.30 3.07
C LYS A 580 -7.33 21.91 4.20
N LEU A 581 -8.51 22.46 3.93
CA LEU A 581 -9.42 22.96 4.97
C LEU A 581 -9.96 21.80 5.80
N VAL A 582 -10.53 20.79 5.12
CA VAL A 582 -11.09 19.59 5.76
C VAL A 582 -10.00 18.81 6.52
N GLU A 583 -8.83 18.63 5.91
CA GLU A 583 -7.66 17.93 6.50
C GLU A 583 -7.39 18.36 7.95
N GLU A 584 -7.24 19.66 8.22
CA GLU A 584 -6.82 20.15 9.54
C GLU A 584 -7.90 19.97 10.61
N PHE A 585 -9.19 20.08 10.25
CA PHE A 585 -10.28 19.87 11.21
C PHE A 585 -10.52 18.38 11.50
N MET A 586 -10.35 17.50 10.51
CA MET A 586 -10.39 16.05 10.73
C MET A 586 -9.20 15.59 11.59
N LEU A 587 -7.99 16.11 11.32
CA LEU A 587 -6.82 15.89 12.16
C LEU A 587 -7.06 16.37 13.61
N LEU A 588 -7.64 17.56 13.81
CA LEU A 588 -7.96 18.10 15.13
C LEU A 588 -9.00 17.23 15.87
N ALA A 589 -10.06 16.78 15.19
CA ALA A 589 -11.07 15.87 15.73
C ALA A 589 -10.45 14.53 16.16
N ASN A 590 -9.64 13.93 15.29
CA ASN A 590 -8.97 12.66 15.55
C ASN A 590 -8.01 12.74 16.76
N MET A 591 -7.24 13.84 16.90
CA MET A 591 -6.38 14.07 18.07
C MET A 591 -7.19 14.29 19.35
N ALA A 592 -8.22 15.14 19.32
CA ALA A 592 -9.10 15.42 20.45
C ALA A 592 -9.75 14.13 21.00
N VAL A 593 -10.30 13.31 20.09
CA VAL A 593 -10.91 12.03 20.45
C VAL A 593 -9.88 11.03 20.96
N ALA A 594 -8.69 10.93 20.35
CA ALA A 594 -7.60 10.08 20.83
C ALA A 594 -7.20 10.41 22.29
N HIS A 595 -7.03 11.70 22.60
CA HIS A 595 -6.78 12.16 23.97
C HIS A 595 -7.96 11.82 24.92
N LYS A 596 -9.20 12.02 24.48
CA LYS A 596 -10.40 11.76 25.28
C LYS A 596 -10.58 10.28 25.63
N ILE A 597 -10.47 9.37 24.66
CA ILE A 597 -10.65 7.93 24.88
C ILE A 597 -9.48 7.34 25.68
N TYR A 598 -8.25 7.76 25.42
CA TYR A 598 -7.07 7.29 26.18
C TYR A 598 -7.12 7.73 27.65
N ARG A 599 -7.57 8.97 27.91
CA ARG A 599 -7.75 9.47 29.29
C ARG A 599 -8.85 8.73 30.05
N ALA A 600 -9.89 8.25 29.37
CA ALA A 600 -10.97 7.48 29.97
C ALA A 600 -10.60 6.00 30.17
N PHE A 601 -9.88 5.41 29.22
CA PHE A 601 -9.59 3.97 29.14
C PHE A 601 -8.12 3.71 28.75
N PRO A 602 -7.15 3.99 29.64
CA PRO A 602 -5.72 3.97 29.28
C PRO A 602 -5.19 2.59 28.83
N GLU A 603 -5.85 1.50 29.23
CA GLU A 603 -5.51 0.12 28.84
C GLU A 603 -6.39 -0.44 27.71
N ARG A 604 -7.41 0.29 27.25
CA ARG A 604 -8.45 -0.17 26.31
C ARG A 604 -8.81 0.90 25.26
N ALA A 605 -7.89 1.80 24.95
CA ALA A 605 -8.07 2.78 23.88
C ALA A 605 -7.58 2.20 22.54
N LEU A 606 -8.43 2.27 21.51
CA LEU A 606 -8.01 2.02 20.14
C LEU A 606 -7.34 3.29 19.60
N LEU A 607 -6.04 3.20 19.35
CA LEU A 607 -5.20 4.30 18.90
C LEU A 607 -4.50 3.92 17.59
N ARG A 608 -3.86 4.91 16.97
CA ARG A 608 -3.14 4.77 15.71
C ARG A 608 -1.78 5.46 15.79
N ARG A 609 -0.71 4.67 15.63
CA ARG A 609 0.69 5.13 15.73
C ARG A 609 1.41 4.98 14.41
N HIS A 610 2.49 5.72 14.23
CA HIS A 610 3.34 5.63 13.05
C HIS A 610 4.81 5.55 13.53
N PRO A 611 5.42 4.35 13.54
CA PRO A 611 6.81 4.20 13.95
C PRO A 611 7.78 4.91 12.99
N PRO A 612 8.98 5.31 13.46
CA PRO A 612 9.97 6.02 12.64
C PRO A 612 10.50 5.16 11.48
N PRO A 613 11.22 5.75 10.51
CA PRO A 613 11.77 5.02 9.36
C PRO A 613 12.75 3.92 9.79
N GLN A 614 12.89 2.89 8.96
CA GLN A 614 13.85 1.81 9.17
C GLN A 614 15.29 2.33 9.05
N THR A 615 16.04 2.32 10.16
CA THR A 615 17.36 2.97 10.30
C THR A 615 18.31 2.62 9.16
N LYS A 616 18.50 1.33 8.83
CA LYS A 616 19.44 0.93 7.77
C LYS A 616 19.05 1.43 6.38
N MET A 617 17.75 1.45 6.05
CA MET A 617 17.27 1.98 4.78
C MET A 617 17.40 3.50 4.72
N LEU A 618 17.28 4.18 5.87
CA LEU A 618 17.51 5.61 5.99
C LEU A 618 19.00 5.96 5.86
N ASP A 619 19.89 5.21 6.51
CA ASP A 619 21.35 5.35 6.41
C ASP A 619 21.84 5.18 4.96
N ASP A 620 21.37 4.13 4.28
CA ASP A 620 21.68 3.85 2.87
C ASP A 620 21.17 5.00 1.95
N LEU A 621 20.03 5.63 2.28
CA LEU A 621 19.50 6.80 1.57
C LEU A 621 20.27 8.10 1.87
N ILE A 622 20.71 8.31 3.12
CA ILE A 622 21.53 9.47 3.52
C ILE A 622 22.85 9.47 2.75
N GLU A 623 23.55 8.33 2.71
CA GLU A 623 24.79 8.18 1.95
C GLU A 623 24.55 8.43 0.45
N PHE A 624 23.46 7.92 -0.13
CA PHE A 624 23.08 8.20 -1.51
C PHE A 624 22.85 9.71 -1.79
N CYS A 625 22.07 10.39 -0.93
CA CYS A 625 21.82 11.83 -1.06
C CYS A 625 23.14 12.65 -1.00
N ASN A 626 24.04 12.30 -0.07
CA ASN A 626 25.37 12.90 0.03
C ASN A 626 26.21 12.67 -1.24
N GLN A 627 26.21 11.45 -1.80
CA GLN A 627 26.93 11.12 -3.05
C GLN A 627 26.41 11.92 -4.25
N MET A 628 25.10 12.20 -4.30
CA MET A 628 24.52 13.01 -5.36
C MET A 628 24.84 14.50 -5.22
N GLY A 629 25.33 14.95 -4.06
CA GLY A 629 25.57 16.36 -3.73
C GLY A 629 24.31 17.05 -3.21
N LEU A 630 23.40 16.30 -2.61
CA LEU A 630 22.12 16.74 -2.07
C LEU A 630 22.11 16.56 -0.53
N PRO A 631 22.81 17.41 0.24
CA PRO A 631 22.80 17.32 1.69
C PRO A 631 21.38 17.58 2.22
N MET A 632 20.79 16.58 2.86
CA MET A 632 19.45 16.62 3.45
C MET A 632 19.54 16.23 4.93
N ASP A 633 18.74 16.88 5.77
CA ASP A 633 18.65 16.60 7.19
C ASP A 633 17.52 15.60 7.46
N PHE A 634 17.88 14.41 7.94
CA PHE A 634 16.95 13.31 8.26
C PHE A 634 16.80 13.10 9.78
N SER A 635 17.29 14.03 10.62
CA SER A 635 17.28 13.92 12.09
C SER A 635 15.88 13.83 12.71
N SER A 636 14.85 14.30 12.00
CA SER A 636 13.45 14.27 12.41
C SER A 636 12.52 14.40 11.21
N ALA A 637 11.24 14.09 11.41
CA ALA A 637 10.18 14.27 10.41
C ALA A 637 10.17 15.71 9.85
N GLY A 638 10.15 16.72 10.72
CA GLY A 638 10.16 18.12 10.34
C GLY A 638 11.45 18.58 9.65
N ALA A 639 12.61 18.04 10.05
CA ALA A 639 13.88 18.31 9.38
C ALA A 639 13.91 17.77 7.94
N LEU A 640 13.38 16.56 7.74
CA LEU A 640 13.22 15.96 6.41
C LEU A 640 12.25 16.78 5.55
N ASN A 641 11.10 17.15 6.10
CA ASN A 641 10.09 17.98 5.43
C ASN A 641 10.68 19.32 4.96
N LYS A 642 11.44 19.98 5.85
CA LYS A 642 12.16 21.22 5.56
C LYS A 642 13.24 21.03 4.50
N SER A 643 13.94 19.90 4.51
CA SER A 643 14.93 19.54 3.48
C SER A 643 14.30 19.31 2.11
N LEU A 644 13.12 18.69 2.05
CA LEU A 644 12.37 18.46 0.81
C LEU A 644 11.70 19.72 0.24
N THR A 645 11.36 20.70 1.08
CA THR A 645 10.63 21.91 0.68
C THR A 645 11.50 23.15 0.47
N LYS A 646 12.62 23.30 1.22
CA LYS A 646 13.44 24.51 1.19
C LYS A 646 14.64 24.46 0.23
N THR A 647 15.03 23.28 -0.22
CA THR A 647 16.33 23.06 -0.89
C THR A 647 16.26 23.14 -2.42
N PHE A 648 15.06 23.22 -3.00
CA PHE A 648 14.83 23.12 -4.44
C PHE A 648 14.11 24.37 -4.97
N GLY A 649 14.41 24.76 -6.21
CA GLY A 649 13.80 25.92 -6.87
C GLY A 649 12.38 25.64 -7.37
N ASN A 650 11.78 26.65 -7.99
CA ASN A 650 10.42 26.55 -8.58
C ASN A 650 10.43 26.16 -10.07
N ASP A 651 11.60 25.82 -10.61
CA ASP A 651 11.74 25.36 -12.00
C ASP A 651 11.27 23.90 -12.16
N LYS A 652 10.93 23.50 -13.40
CA LYS A 652 10.46 22.14 -13.73
C LYS A 652 11.39 21.04 -13.22
N TYR A 653 12.71 21.23 -13.33
CA TYR A 653 13.71 20.24 -12.92
C TYR A 653 13.72 20.08 -11.40
N SER A 654 13.67 21.18 -10.66
CA SER A 654 13.57 21.17 -9.20
C SER A 654 12.28 20.52 -8.69
N LEU A 655 11.14 20.76 -9.35
CA LEU A 655 9.87 20.07 -9.06
C LEU A 655 9.98 18.56 -9.33
N ALA A 656 10.45 18.16 -10.51
CA ALA A 656 10.65 16.76 -10.85
C ALA A 656 11.61 16.04 -9.88
N ARG A 657 12.70 16.71 -9.47
CA ARG A 657 13.65 16.19 -8.48
C ARG A 657 13.02 16.06 -7.09
N LYS A 658 12.17 17.00 -6.68
CA LYS A 658 11.38 16.88 -5.46
C LYS A 658 10.51 15.62 -5.51
N GLU A 659 9.78 15.37 -6.59
CA GLU A 659 8.92 14.18 -6.72
C GLU A 659 9.71 12.86 -6.67
N VAL A 660 10.88 12.79 -7.31
CA VAL A 660 11.79 11.63 -7.20
C VAL A 660 12.30 11.46 -5.76
N LEU A 661 12.70 12.56 -5.09
CA LEU A 661 13.17 12.51 -3.70
C LEU A 661 12.06 12.14 -2.72
N THR A 662 10.83 12.60 -2.91
CA THR A 662 9.65 12.19 -2.13
C THR A 662 9.42 10.68 -2.27
N ASN A 663 9.45 10.17 -3.51
CA ASN A 663 9.37 8.73 -3.80
C ASN A 663 10.48 7.93 -3.10
N MET A 664 11.72 8.43 -3.12
CA MET A 664 12.85 7.79 -2.43
C MET A 664 12.72 7.83 -0.90
N CYS A 665 12.36 8.98 -0.33
CA CYS A 665 12.16 9.18 1.10
C CYS A 665 10.96 8.41 1.66
N SER A 666 9.99 8.06 0.82
CA SER A 666 8.88 7.17 1.17
C SER A 666 9.30 5.72 1.42
N ARG A 667 10.48 5.27 0.92
CA ARG A 667 10.89 3.85 0.96
C ARG A 667 11.34 3.35 2.32
N PRO A 668 12.09 4.11 3.15
CA PRO A 668 12.44 3.71 4.51
C PRO A 668 11.29 3.84 5.51
N MET A 669 10.22 4.56 5.16
CA MET A 669 9.08 4.79 6.06
C MET A 669 8.38 3.47 6.40
N GLN A 670 7.78 3.42 7.60
CA GLN A 670 6.94 2.30 8.01
C GLN A 670 5.47 2.63 7.80
N MET A 671 4.62 1.61 7.71
CA MET A 671 3.17 1.81 7.69
C MET A 671 2.67 2.22 9.07
N ALA A 672 1.69 3.12 9.12
CA ALA A 672 1.03 3.52 10.34
C ALA A 672 -0.07 2.50 10.72
N VAL A 673 -0.11 2.11 12.00
CA VAL A 673 -0.83 0.94 12.51
C VAL A 673 -1.78 1.30 13.65
N TYR A 674 -2.97 0.71 13.62
CA TYR A 674 -3.89 0.65 14.76
C TYR A 674 -3.31 -0.26 15.85
N PHE A 675 -3.56 0.07 17.11
CA PHE A 675 -3.17 -0.74 18.27
C PHE A 675 -4.06 -0.49 19.47
N CYS A 676 -4.13 -1.47 20.37
CA CYS A 676 -4.72 -1.36 21.69
C CYS A 676 -3.69 -0.79 22.68
N SER A 677 -4.05 0.29 23.36
CA SER A 677 -3.12 1.01 24.25
C SER A 677 -2.54 0.16 25.39
N GLY A 678 -3.29 -0.81 25.94
CA GLY A 678 -2.83 -1.66 27.06
C GLY A 678 -1.81 -2.74 26.69
N LEU A 679 -1.60 -3.03 25.40
CA LEU A 679 -0.60 -4.02 24.98
C LEU A 679 0.75 -3.40 24.61
N LEU A 680 0.83 -2.08 24.43
CA LEU A 680 2.07 -1.38 24.14
C LEU A 680 2.56 -0.66 25.40
N GLN A 681 3.54 -1.24 26.09
CA GLN A 681 4.01 -0.75 27.39
C GLN A 681 4.75 0.60 27.30
N ASP A 682 5.52 0.80 26.23
CA ASP A 682 6.29 2.02 26.02
C ASP A 682 5.44 3.11 25.34
N ARG A 683 5.10 4.13 26.12
CA ARG A 683 4.29 5.27 25.67
C ARG A 683 5.00 6.13 24.62
N ALA A 684 6.33 6.10 24.52
CA ALA A 684 7.04 6.83 23.46
C ALA A 684 6.69 6.27 22.07
N GLN A 685 6.34 4.99 21.98
CA GLN A 685 6.00 4.33 20.71
C GLN A 685 4.57 4.64 20.22
N PHE A 686 3.75 5.35 21.02
CA PHE A 686 2.41 5.78 20.62
C PHE A 686 2.47 6.94 19.60
N GLN A 687 3.62 7.63 19.53
CA GLN A 687 3.86 8.76 18.65
C GLN A 687 3.54 8.42 17.19
N HIS A 688 3.02 9.42 16.49
CA HIS A 688 2.82 9.37 15.06
C HIS A 688 3.94 10.14 14.34
N TYR A 689 4.94 9.43 13.80
CA TYR A 689 6.15 10.04 13.21
C TYR A 689 5.85 11.15 12.20
N ALA A 690 5.03 10.90 11.17
CA ALA A 690 4.77 11.90 10.13
C ALA A 690 4.00 13.14 10.63
N LEU A 691 2.90 12.97 11.35
CA LEU A 691 2.14 14.06 11.97
C LEU A 691 2.88 14.76 13.13
N ASN A 692 3.92 14.12 13.67
CA ASN A 692 4.67 14.49 14.87
C ASN A 692 3.82 14.75 16.13
N VAL A 693 2.79 13.94 16.36
CA VAL A 693 1.89 14.04 17.54
C VAL A 693 2.01 12.83 18.48
N PRO A 694 1.81 12.99 19.80
CA PRO A 694 2.01 11.90 20.78
C PRO A 694 0.85 10.89 20.82
N LEU A 695 -0.36 11.29 20.42
CA LEU A 695 -1.56 10.46 20.37
C LEU A 695 -2.36 10.78 19.11
N TYR A 696 -2.82 9.75 18.41
CA TYR A 696 -3.69 9.85 17.25
C TYR A 696 -4.62 8.62 17.18
N THR A 697 -5.74 8.74 16.49
CA THR A 697 -6.67 7.65 16.19
C THR A 697 -7.51 8.02 14.96
N HIS A 698 -8.40 7.16 14.50
CA HIS A 698 -9.41 7.53 13.51
C HIS A 698 -10.82 7.50 14.14
N PHE A 699 -11.56 8.58 13.92
CA PHE A 699 -12.92 8.82 14.40
C PHE A 699 -13.83 9.40 13.29
N THR A 700 -13.24 10.03 12.28
CA THR A 700 -13.88 10.90 11.29
C THR A 700 -14.60 10.18 10.15
N SER A 701 -14.48 8.86 9.98
CA SER A 701 -15.13 8.14 8.87
C SER A 701 -15.75 6.77 9.22
N PRO A 702 -16.70 6.69 10.17
CA PRO A 702 -17.29 5.42 10.60
C PRO A 702 -18.20 4.74 9.57
N ILE A 703 -18.63 5.39 8.48
CA ILE A 703 -19.34 4.72 7.39
C ILE A 703 -18.38 3.80 6.61
N ARG A 704 -17.13 4.23 6.42
CA ARG A 704 -16.13 3.55 5.59
C ARG A 704 -14.98 2.88 6.35
N ARG A 705 -14.85 3.07 7.68
CA ARG A 705 -13.80 2.46 8.53
C ARG A 705 -14.36 1.90 9.85
N PHE A 706 -14.09 0.62 10.14
CA PHE A 706 -14.55 -0.02 11.38
C PHE A 706 -13.77 0.41 12.62
N ALA A 707 -12.51 0.84 12.46
CA ALA A 707 -11.72 1.41 13.56
C ALA A 707 -12.44 2.63 14.18
N ASP A 708 -13.00 3.49 13.34
CA ASP A 708 -13.80 4.65 13.74
C ASP A 708 -15.08 4.22 14.46
N VAL A 709 -15.78 3.16 14.02
CA VAL A 709 -16.94 2.59 14.74
C VAL A 709 -16.56 2.14 16.16
N LEU A 710 -15.40 1.48 16.33
CA LEU A 710 -14.88 1.12 17.65
C LEU A 710 -14.54 2.35 18.49
N VAL A 711 -13.94 3.38 17.91
CA VAL A 711 -13.63 4.65 18.59
C VAL A 711 -14.90 5.41 18.97
N HIS A 712 -15.94 5.43 18.15
CA HIS A 712 -17.27 5.99 18.49
C HIS A 712 -17.88 5.27 19.70
N ARG A 713 -17.78 3.94 19.77
CA ARG A 713 -18.23 3.14 20.93
C ARG A 713 -17.44 3.50 22.19
N LEU A 714 -16.11 3.62 22.09
CA LEU A 714 -15.25 4.06 23.20
C LEU A 714 -15.58 5.49 23.65
N LEU A 715 -15.78 6.43 22.73
CA LEU A 715 -16.13 7.82 23.05
C LEU A 715 -17.52 7.91 23.69
N ALA A 716 -18.51 7.15 23.21
CA ALA A 716 -19.83 7.05 23.83
C ALA A 716 -19.75 6.53 25.27
N ALA A 717 -18.90 5.52 25.54
CA ALA A 717 -18.66 5.02 26.89
C ALA A 717 -17.91 6.05 27.77
N ALA A 718 -16.96 6.81 27.19
CA ALA A 718 -16.21 7.87 27.89
C ALA A 718 -17.08 9.08 28.26
N LEU A 719 -18.25 9.25 27.62
CA LEU A 719 -19.26 10.26 27.93
C LEU A 719 -20.44 9.71 28.74
N GLY A 720 -20.47 8.41 29.05
CA GLY A 720 -21.54 7.77 29.80
C GLY A 720 -22.84 7.53 29.02
N TYR A 721 -22.82 7.60 27.69
CA TYR A 721 -23.95 7.25 26.83
C TYR A 721 -24.20 5.74 26.70
N ARG A 722 -23.23 4.93 27.13
CA ARG A 722 -23.30 3.47 27.23
C ARG A 722 -22.40 2.98 28.36
N GLU A 723 -22.54 1.70 28.71
CA GLU A 723 -21.67 1.04 29.68
C GLU A 723 -20.19 1.02 29.22
N ARG A 724 -19.28 0.88 30.19
CA ARG A 724 -17.83 0.83 29.93
C ARG A 724 -17.49 -0.40 29.08
N PRO A 725 -16.47 -0.31 28.20
CA PRO A 725 -16.05 -1.44 27.39
C PRO A 725 -15.52 -2.58 28.26
N ASP A 726 -16.19 -3.73 28.21
CA ASP A 726 -15.73 -4.99 28.82
C ASP A 726 -14.86 -5.82 27.86
N VAL A 727 -14.43 -5.22 26.75
CA VAL A 727 -13.51 -5.86 25.80
C VAL A 727 -12.11 -5.96 26.41
N GLU A 728 -11.53 -7.16 26.37
CA GLU A 728 -10.18 -7.38 26.85
C GLU A 728 -9.13 -6.80 25.90
N PRO A 729 -7.97 -6.29 26.40
CA PRO A 729 -6.96 -5.65 25.57
C PRO A 729 -6.46 -6.51 24.39
N ASP A 730 -6.37 -7.83 24.58
CA ASP A 730 -6.01 -8.82 23.54
C ASP A 730 -7.10 -8.98 22.46
N ALA A 731 -8.37 -8.88 22.83
CA ALA A 731 -9.48 -8.91 21.87
C ALA A 731 -9.51 -7.62 21.03
N LEU A 732 -9.30 -6.46 21.67
CA LEU A 732 -9.20 -5.18 20.96
C LEU A 732 -7.96 -5.11 20.05
N GLN A 733 -6.83 -5.69 20.46
CA GLN A 733 -5.66 -5.77 19.59
C GLN A 733 -5.93 -6.65 18.37
N LYS A 734 -6.63 -7.79 18.50
CA LYS A 734 -7.00 -8.62 17.34
C LYS A 734 -7.90 -7.88 16.35
N GLN A 735 -8.81 -7.04 16.84
CA GLN A 735 -9.59 -6.15 15.97
C GLN A 735 -8.69 -5.11 15.28
N ALA A 736 -7.73 -4.52 16.00
CA ALA A 736 -6.76 -3.59 15.43
C ALA A 736 -5.85 -4.23 14.37
N ASP A 737 -5.35 -5.44 14.62
CA ASP A 737 -4.52 -6.24 13.70
C ASP A 737 -5.29 -6.59 12.42
N HIS A 738 -6.55 -7.02 12.54
CA HIS A 738 -7.41 -7.26 11.39
C HIS A 738 -7.69 -5.96 10.61
N CYS A 739 -7.98 -4.84 11.29
CA CYS A 739 -8.12 -3.53 10.65
C CYS A 739 -6.84 -3.11 9.91
N ASN A 740 -5.65 -3.41 10.46
CA ASN A 740 -4.37 -3.17 9.80
C ASN A 740 -4.24 -4.02 8.53
N ASP A 741 -4.45 -5.34 8.60
CA ASP A 741 -4.35 -6.26 7.47
C ASP A 741 -5.32 -5.87 6.33
N ARG A 742 -6.59 -5.62 6.67
CA ARG A 742 -7.64 -5.23 5.70
C ARG A 742 -7.37 -3.85 5.09
N ARG A 743 -6.81 -2.90 5.84
CA ARG A 743 -6.41 -1.58 5.32
C ARG A 743 -5.21 -1.67 4.38
N MET A 744 -4.21 -2.49 4.71
CA MET A 744 -3.10 -2.80 3.81
C MET A 744 -3.59 -3.46 2.51
N ALA A 745 -4.48 -4.45 2.62
CA ALA A 745 -5.09 -5.12 1.47
C ALA A 745 -5.91 -4.14 0.61
N SER A 746 -6.74 -3.29 1.23
CA SER A 746 -7.49 -2.23 0.54
C SER A 746 -6.55 -1.34 -0.25
N LYS A 747 -5.53 -0.73 0.38
CA LYS A 747 -4.57 0.15 -0.30
C LYS A 747 -3.94 -0.50 -1.54
N ARG A 748 -3.53 -1.77 -1.44
CA ARG A 748 -2.97 -2.50 -2.60
C ARG A 748 -3.98 -2.76 -3.72
N VAL A 749 -5.24 -3.03 -3.38
CA VAL A 749 -6.32 -3.16 -4.37
C VAL A 749 -6.59 -1.82 -5.08
N GLN A 750 -6.55 -0.70 -4.37
CA GLN A 750 -6.71 0.63 -4.96
C GLN A 750 -5.55 0.96 -5.92
N GLU A 751 -4.30 0.74 -5.49
CA GLU A 751 -3.09 0.89 -6.33
C GLU A 751 -3.15 0.01 -7.60
N LEU A 752 -3.61 -1.24 -7.48
CA LEU A 752 -3.77 -2.16 -8.61
C LEU A 752 -4.92 -1.76 -9.53
N SER A 753 -6.01 -1.19 -9.01
CA SER A 753 -7.11 -0.63 -9.81
C SER A 753 -6.64 0.54 -10.66
N THR A 754 -5.91 1.50 -10.07
CA THR A 754 -5.25 2.59 -10.81
C THR A 754 -4.29 2.04 -11.89
N GLY A 755 -3.50 1.01 -11.56
CA GLY A 755 -2.61 0.36 -12.52
C GLY A 755 -3.32 -0.33 -13.69
N LEU A 756 -4.46 -0.98 -13.43
CA LEU A 756 -5.32 -1.61 -14.43
C LEU A 756 -5.88 -0.57 -15.42
N PHE A 757 -6.52 0.48 -14.91
CA PHE A 757 -7.11 1.53 -15.76
C PHE A 757 -6.04 2.30 -16.53
N PHE A 758 -4.88 2.57 -15.94
CA PHE A 758 -3.79 3.22 -16.67
C PHE A 758 -3.19 2.34 -17.77
N ALA A 759 -3.05 1.03 -17.54
CA ALA A 759 -2.58 0.10 -18.58
C ALA A 759 -3.56 -0.02 -19.76
N ILE A 760 -4.87 0.10 -19.50
CA ILE A 760 -5.91 0.15 -20.54
C ILE A 760 -5.87 1.50 -21.28
N LEU A 761 -5.72 2.63 -20.58
CA LEU A 761 -5.58 3.94 -21.21
C LEU A 761 -4.41 3.99 -22.20
N VAL A 762 -3.23 3.45 -21.83
CA VAL A 762 -2.05 3.35 -22.74
C VAL A 762 -2.31 2.44 -23.95
N LYS A 763 -3.26 1.51 -23.86
CA LYS A 763 -3.67 0.63 -24.97
C LYS A 763 -4.66 1.32 -25.90
N GLU A 764 -5.71 1.94 -25.36
CA GLU A 764 -6.80 2.53 -26.16
C GLU A 764 -6.43 3.89 -26.76
N CYS A 765 -5.71 4.75 -26.03
CA CYS A 765 -5.25 6.06 -26.54
C CYS A 765 -3.98 5.99 -27.40
N GLY A 766 -3.32 4.83 -27.47
CA GLY A 766 -2.03 4.68 -28.15
C GLY A 766 -0.85 5.29 -27.39
N PRO A 767 0.28 5.59 -28.08
CA PRO A 767 1.51 6.02 -27.44
C PRO A 767 1.39 7.34 -26.67
N LEU A 768 1.73 7.35 -25.38
CA LEU A 768 1.64 8.55 -24.53
C LEU A 768 3.02 9.16 -24.25
N GLU A 769 3.22 10.42 -24.64
CA GLU A 769 4.47 11.16 -24.37
C GLU A 769 4.45 11.92 -23.03
N SER A 770 5.57 11.87 -22.30
CA SER A 770 5.77 12.63 -21.06
C SER A 770 7.24 12.94 -20.80
N GLU A 771 7.51 14.06 -20.13
CA GLU A 771 8.75 14.27 -19.39
C GLU A 771 8.85 13.21 -18.27
N ALA A 772 10.06 12.71 -18.00
CA ALA A 772 10.36 11.77 -16.94
C ALA A 772 11.72 12.09 -16.31
N MET A 773 11.92 11.73 -15.04
CA MET A 773 13.20 11.91 -14.36
C MET A 773 13.79 10.57 -13.92
N VAL A 774 15.09 10.39 -14.17
CA VAL A 774 15.84 9.18 -13.84
C VAL A 774 15.99 9.03 -12.32
N MET A 775 15.54 7.90 -11.79
CA MET A 775 15.63 7.54 -10.38
C MET A 775 16.85 6.66 -10.07
N GLY A 776 17.30 5.86 -11.04
CA GLY A 776 18.42 4.93 -10.86
C GLY A 776 18.98 4.44 -12.19
N VAL A 777 20.26 4.10 -12.21
CA VAL A 777 21.00 3.71 -13.43
C VAL A 777 21.70 2.38 -13.19
N LEU A 778 21.57 1.45 -14.14
CA LEU A 778 22.18 0.13 -14.16
C LEU A 778 23.08 -0.01 -15.40
N ASN A 779 23.81 -1.12 -15.50
CA ASN A 779 24.72 -1.39 -16.61
C ASN A 779 24.04 -1.51 -18.00
N GLN A 780 22.78 -1.93 -18.06
CA GLN A 780 22.03 -2.16 -19.31
C GLN A 780 20.61 -1.55 -19.30
N ALA A 781 20.28 -0.77 -18.28
CA ALA A 781 18.95 -0.19 -18.10
C ALA A 781 18.98 1.00 -17.14
N PHE A 782 17.90 1.77 -17.07
CA PHE A 782 17.69 2.81 -16.05
C PHE A 782 16.22 2.90 -15.68
N ASP A 783 15.94 3.30 -14.45
CA ASP A 783 14.59 3.47 -13.90
C ASP A 783 14.21 4.96 -13.92
N VAL A 784 12.98 5.27 -14.36
CA VAL A 784 12.44 6.64 -14.48
C VAL A 784 11.10 6.78 -13.77
N LEU A 785 10.85 7.97 -13.21
CA LEU A 785 9.53 8.43 -12.79
C LEU A 785 8.91 9.26 -13.91
N VAL A 786 7.78 8.83 -14.46
CA VAL A 786 7.10 9.50 -15.58
C VAL A 786 6.16 10.58 -15.04
N LEU A 787 6.54 11.84 -15.23
CA LEU A 787 6.03 12.95 -14.42
C LEU A 787 4.54 13.24 -14.62
N ARG A 788 4.00 13.13 -15.85
CA ARG A 788 2.57 13.33 -16.12
C ARG A 788 1.66 12.29 -15.47
N TYR A 789 2.20 11.14 -15.06
CA TYR A 789 1.40 9.97 -14.68
C TYR A 789 1.78 9.35 -13.33
N GLY A 790 2.85 9.81 -12.68
CA GLY A 790 3.36 9.25 -11.42
C GLY A 790 3.91 7.82 -11.51
N VAL A 791 3.93 7.20 -12.70
CA VAL A 791 4.34 5.79 -12.85
C VAL A 791 5.85 5.62 -12.92
N GLN A 792 6.37 4.59 -12.26
CA GLN A 792 7.77 4.19 -12.34
C GLN A 792 7.98 3.11 -13.42
N LYS A 793 8.96 3.30 -14.30
CA LYS A 793 9.29 2.33 -15.38
C LYS A 793 10.78 2.14 -15.56
N ARG A 794 11.16 0.92 -15.97
CA ARG A 794 12.52 0.59 -16.40
C ARG A 794 12.61 0.69 -17.92
N ILE A 795 13.58 1.46 -18.41
CA ILE A 795 13.97 1.53 -19.82
C ILE A 795 15.21 0.66 -19.99
N TYR A 796 15.16 -0.29 -20.92
CA TYR A 796 16.27 -1.20 -21.21
C TYR A 796 16.99 -0.78 -22.50
N CYS A 797 18.32 -0.86 -22.53
CA CYS A 797 19.11 -0.43 -23.70
C CYS A 797 18.80 -1.25 -24.96
N ASN A 798 18.38 -2.50 -24.82
CA ASN A 798 17.99 -3.37 -25.93
C ASN A 798 16.64 -3.01 -26.59
N ALA A 799 15.85 -2.11 -25.98
CA ALA A 799 14.62 -1.58 -26.55
C ALA A 799 14.82 -0.23 -27.26
N LEU A 800 16.06 0.28 -27.30
CA LEU A 800 16.43 1.56 -27.89
C LEU A 800 17.27 1.32 -29.16
N ALA A 801 17.14 2.23 -30.15
CA ALA A 801 17.91 2.19 -31.40
C ALA A 801 19.34 2.72 -31.18
N LEU A 802 20.16 1.93 -30.49
CA LEU A 802 21.52 2.29 -30.09
C LEU A 802 22.56 1.50 -30.88
N ARG A 803 23.56 2.23 -31.40
CA ARG A 803 24.79 1.67 -31.95
C ARG A 803 25.64 1.03 -30.86
N SER A 804 25.70 1.66 -29.69
CA SER A 804 26.38 1.14 -28.50
C SER A 804 25.90 1.83 -27.22
N HIS A 805 26.24 1.26 -26.07
CA HIS A 805 26.11 1.90 -24.76
C HIS A 805 27.31 1.55 -23.88
N HIS A 806 27.68 2.45 -22.97
CA HIS A 806 28.77 2.25 -22.03
C HIS A 806 28.34 2.72 -20.63
N PHE A 807 28.46 1.82 -19.65
CA PHE A 807 28.22 2.13 -18.24
C PHE A 807 29.55 2.42 -17.54
N GLN A 808 29.61 3.54 -16.82
CA GLN A 808 30.75 3.94 -16.01
C GLN A 808 30.30 4.45 -14.63
N LYS A 809 31.19 4.36 -13.64
CA LYS A 809 31.03 5.04 -12.35
C LYS A 809 32.02 6.21 -12.29
N VAL A 810 31.54 7.43 -12.47
CA VAL A 810 32.36 8.64 -12.34
C VAL A 810 32.40 9.03 -10.86
N GLY A 811 33.49 8.64 -10.20
CA GLY A 811 33.57 8.67 -8.75
C GLY A 811 32.57 7.69 -8.14
N LYS A 812 31.60 8.20 -7.36
CA LYS A 812 30.50 7.38 -6.81
C LYS A 812 29.20 7.45 -7.64
N LYS A 813 29.15 8.25 -8.71
CA LYS A 813 27.92 8.45 -9.50
C LYS A 813 27.84 7.47 -10.67
N PRO A 814 26.75 6.70 -10.84
CA PRO A 814 26.56 5.87 -12.02
C PRO A 814 26.15 6.75 -13.22
N GLU A 815 26.77 6.48 -14.36
CA GLU A 815 26.47 7.11 -15.64
C GLU A 815 26.35 6.04 -16.72
N LEU A 816 25.38 6.23 -17.61
CA LEU A 816 25.14 5.36 -18.75
C LEU A 816 25.15 6.22 -20.02
N THR A 817 26.22 6.11 -20.78
CA THR A 817 26.39 6.78 -22.06
C THR A 817 25.73 5.95 -23.15
N LEU A 818 24.79 6.57 -23.87
CA LEU A 818 24.08 5.99 -25.00
C LEU A 818 24.60 6.60 -26.30
N VAL A 819 24.85 5.78 -27.32
CA VAL A 819 25.23 6.22 -28.68
C VAL A 819 24.12 5.78 -29.63
N TRP A 820 23.37 6.74 -30.15
CA TRP A 820 22.21 6.48 -31.01
C TRP A 820 22.65 6.10 -32.43
N GLU A 821 21.92 5.17 -33.05
CA GLU A 821 22.11 4.84 -34.46
C GLU A 821 21.66 6.03 -35.33
N PRO A 822 22.46 6.54 -36.28
CA PRO A 822 22.06 7.65 -37.16
C PRO A 822 20.80 7.28 -37.99
N GLU A 823 19.92 8.27 -38.22
CA GLU A 823 18.71 8.05 -39.04
C GLU A 823 19.05 7.97 -40.53
N ASP A 824 19.99 8.82 -40.98
CA ASP A 824 20.56 8.81 -42.33
C ASP A 824 22.08 8.56 -42.26
N SER A 825 22.65 7.98 -43.32
CA SER A 825 24.09 7.68 -43.40
C SER A 825 25.03 8.89 -43.36
N GLU A 826 24.50 10.11 -43.49
CA GLU A 826 25.27 11.37 -43.39
C GLU A 826 25.21 12.02 -41.99
N GLN A 827 24.38 11.52 -41.07
CA GLN A 827 24.30 12.05 -39.71
C GLN A 827 25.36 11.42 -38.80
N GLU A 828 26.04 12.22 -37.98
CA GLU A 828 26.89 11.70 -36.92
C GLU A 828 26.05 11.06 -35.80
N PRO A 829 26.50 9.96 -35.18
CA PRO A 829 25.75 9.28 -34.12
C PRO A 829 25.69 10.15 -32.86
N ALA A 830 24.48 10.60 -32.51
CA ALA A 830 24.25 11.42 -31.32
C ALA A 830 24.62 10.65 -30.04
N GLN A 831 25.39 11.28 -29.16
CA GLN A 831 25.74 10.75 -27.84
C GLN A 831 24.89 11.42 -26.75
N GLN A 832 24.35 10.62 -25.82
CA GLN A 832 23.53 11.10 -24.71
C GLN A 832 23.99 10.43 -23.41
N VAL A 833 24.30 11.23 -22.39
CA VAL A 833 24.68 10.71 -21.06
C VAL A 833 23.46 10.72 -20.16
N ILE A 834 23.14 9.55 -19.59
CA ILE A 834 22.06 9.34 -18.63
C ILE A 834 22.66 9.19 -17.24
N THR A 835 22.25 10.03 -16.29
CA THR A 835 22.61 9.92 -14.88
C THR A 835 21.38 10.09 -13.99
N ILE A 836 21.53 9.92 -12.69
CA ILE A 836 20.45 10.08 -11.71
C ILE A 836 20.02 11.56 -11.69
N PHE A 837 18.71 11.79 -11.63
CA PHE A 837 18.06 13.07 -11.83
C PHE A 837 18.23 13.71 -13.22
N SER A 838 18.68 12.98 -14.26
CA SER A 838 18.51 13.45 -15.64
C SER A 838 17.02 13.58 -15.97
N LEU A 839 16.61 14.72 -16.53
CA LEU A 839 15.28 14.91 -17.12
C LEU A 839 15.33 14.43 -18.59
N VAL A 840 14.34 13.64 -19.00
CA VAL A 840 14.28 12.99 -20.31
C VAL A 840 12.85 12.96 -20.85
N GLU A 841 12.68 12.91 -22.18
CA GLU A 841 11.38 12.62 -22.82
C GLU A 841 11.22 11.11 -23.02
N VAL A 842 10.07 10.56 -22.62
CA VAL A 842 9.74 9.14 -22.77
C VAL A 842 8.38 8.94 -23.42
N VAL A 843 8.24 7.80 -24.11
CA VAL A 843 6.98 7.37 -24.71
C VAL A 843 6.55 6.06 -24.06
N LEU A 844 5.33 6.03 -23.54
CA LEU A 844 4.69 4.81 -23.04
C LEU A 844 3.97 4.10 -24.19
N ARG A 845 4.17 2.78 -24.34
CA ARG A 845 3.56 1.98 -25.42
C ARG A 845 3.06 0.65 -24.89
N ALA A 846 1.83 0.27 -25.23
CA ALA A 846 1.29 -1.04 -24.94
C ALA A 846 2.11 -2.17 -25.59
N GLU A 847 2.23 -3.29 -24.90
CA GLU A 847 2.86 -4.52 -25.40
C GLU A 847 1.80 -5.50 -25.90
N THR A 848 2.23 -6.60 -26.55
CA THR A 848 1.32 -7.67 -27.00
C THR A 848 0.72 -8.49 -25.86
N THR A 849 1.27 -8.39 -24.64
CA THR A 849 0.75 -9.06 -23.46
C THR A 849 -0.26 -8.17 -22.75
N ALA A 850 -1.42 -8.72 -22.38
CA ALA A 850 -2.48 -7.99 -21.68
C ALA A 850 -1.96 -7.20 -20.46
N LEU A 851 -2.40 -5.95 -20.33
CA LEU A 851 -2.01 -4.98 -19.31
C LEU A 851 -0.50 -4.68 -19.19
N LYS A 852 0.33 -5.12 -20.14
CA LYS A 852 1.74 -4.76 -20.20
C LYS A 852 1.95 -3.57 -21.13
N TYR A 853 2.81 -2.67 -20.68
CA TYR A 853 3.24 -1.51 -21.43
C TYR A 853 4.68 -1.18 -21.03
N SER A 854 5.47 -0.78 -22.02
CA SER A 854 6.87 -0.40 -21.88
C SER A 854 7.01 1.12 -21.83
N ALA A 855 8.18 1.59 -21.41
CA ALA A 855 8.64 2.97 -21.62
C ALA A 855 9.89 2.92 -22.51
N ILE A 856 9.94 3.80 -23.50
CA ILE A 856 11.14 4.01 -24.34
C ILE A 856 11.58 5.46 -24.24
N LEU A 857 12.90 5.67 -24.33
CA LEU A 857 13.51 7.00 -24.37
C LEU A 857 13.35 7.59 -25.77
N LYS A 858 12.93 8.85 -25.88
CA LYS A 858 12.86 9.55 -27.16
C LYS A 858 14.27 10.00 -27.59
N ARG A 859 14.56 9.91 -28.89
CA ARG A 859 15.87 10.29 -29.47
C ARG A 859 16.11 11.80 -29.32
N PRO A 860 17.31 12.25 -28.86
CA PRO A 860 17.69 13.65 -28.91
C PRO A 860 17.58 14.24 -30.32
N GLY A 861 17.00 15.44 -30.44
CA GLY A 861 16.92 16.19 -31.70
C GLY A 861 15.62 16.02 -32.50
N THR A 862 14.66 15.20 -32.04
CA THR A 862 13.37 14.98 -32.76
C THR A 862 12.33 16.12 -32.62
N HIS A 863 12.74 17.32 -32.18
CA HIS A 863 11.90 18.51 -32.15
C HIS A 863 12.00 19.27 -33.48
N GLY A 864 10.98 19.15 -34.34
CA GLY A 864 10.81 20.04 -35.50
C GLY A 864 10.69 19.39 -36.88
N LEU A 865 9.83 18.39 -37.06
CA LEU A 865 9.34 17.95 -38.39
C LEU A 865 7.81 17.76 -38.40
N LEU A 866 7.10 18.78 -37.92
CA LEU A 866 5.75 19.09 -38.38
C LEU A 866 5.88 20.36 -39.24
N GLY A 867 5.43 20.30 -40.48
CA GLY A 867 5.39 21.47 -41.36
C GLY A 867 4.35 22.49 -40.85
N PRO A 868 4.35 23.72 -41.37
CA PRO A 868 3.26 24.65 -41.08
C PRO A 868 1.95 24.03 -41.60
N GLU A 869 1.03 23.74 -40.68
CA GLU A 869 -0.36 23.53 -41.05
C GLU A 869 -0.91 24.85 -41.58
N GLU A 870 -1.65 24.79 -42.69
CA GLU A 870 -2.25 25.96 -43.32
C GLU A 870 -3.36 26.50 -42.40
N GLU A 871 -3.25 27.75 -41.95
CA GLU A 871 -4.35 28.45 -41.30
C GLU A 871 -5.46 28.69 -42.35
N GLU A 872 -6.44 27.78 -42.43
CA GLU A 872 -7.67 28.01 -43.18
C GLU A 872 -8.52 29.07 -42.45
N ASP A 873 -8.38 30.30 -42.94
CA ASP A 873 -9.05 31.51 -42.48
C ASP A 873 -10.57 31.46 -42.79
N HIS A 874 -11.35 30.81 -41.93
CA HIS A 874 -12.80 30.77 -42.02
C HIS A 874 -13.43 32.12 -41.59
N ASN A 875 -13.50 33.05 -42.54
CA ASN A 875 -14.41 34.19 -42.45
C ASN A 875 -15.87 33.72 -42.61
N GLU A 876 -16.67 33.78 -41.54
CA GLU A 876 -18.13 33.69 -41.64
C GLU A 876 -18.71 35.04 -42.09
N GLU A 877 -19.21 35.11 -43.32
CA GLU A 877 -20.06 36.22 -43.77
C GLU A 877 -21.45 36.13 -43.13
N SER A 878 -21.88 37.22 -42.50
CA SER A 878 -23.24 37.39 -41.99
C SER A 878 -24.24 37.71 -43.11
N ALA A 879 -25.30 36.91 -43.26
CA ALA A 879 -26.48 37.28 -44.05
C ALA A 879 -27.78 36.61 -43.53
N ASP A 880 -28.72 37.45 -43.10
CA ASP A 880 -30.19 37.34 -43.07
C ASP A 880 -30.89 35.96 -43.23
N GLU A 881 -31.60 35.51 -42.18
CA GLU A 881 -33.09 35.59 -42.09
C GLU A 881 -33.62 35.35 -40.65
#